data_AF-A0A453SVL2-F1
#
_entry.id   AF-A0A453SVL2-F1
#
_cell.length_a   1.000
_cell.length_b   1.000
_cell.length_c   1.000
_cell.angle_alpha   90.00
_cell.angle_beta   90.00
_cell.angle_gamma   90.00
#
_symmetry.space_group_name_H-M   'P 1'
#
loop_
_entity.id
_entity.type
_entity.pdbx_description
1 polymer ?
#
loop_
_entity_poly.entity_id
_entity_poly.type
_entity_poly.pdbx_seq_one_letter_code
_entity_poly.pdbx_strand_id
1 'polypeptide(L)'
;MSVVGLDVGNDTLVAAAARQRGIDVLLNAESKRESPAAVAFSHSARLLGAHASGAASSHAPFSSPKRLLLLASRPVPRDLPRLPFPVDAAGGARVHVDHLGRRIALSPTHILAMLLAYLRQLAEDDLGAPVADCVISVPCYLTQAQRRAYADAAAVAGLRPLRLMHDLAATALGYGLYRSDLGVAGGPTFVAFVDVGHSDTQAGVVAFDPSGMKVLSHGFDADLGGRDFDEVLFEHFAEEFRDRYKIDVVGNVKASMRLRAACEKAKKVLSANAEAVVNIECLMEEKDVRGMIRREDFEKLCAELLERVVEPCKRAMADSGIGLDKLQSVELVGSGSRVPAIARVLAGFFRREPSRTINVSECVARGCALQCAMLSPTFRVREYEVQDVIPASIGFCTNEGPISALTSNALFRRGQPLPSVKIITLHRNSGFTLDAFYVDENELPPGTSTQIGSFEIGPFQAHSEKSKVKVKIRLNLHGLISVESAVLIDEDQRDANSADSMELDSNDNMDHKSRNERPMHRQDLQIVECIYGVMSKQELLEAQEQEQQLAYQDKLVERTKERKNALESYVYDTRNKLSERYRGFATDSEREEISVNLQQTEDWLYEEGDDETEAVYTSKLEELKKLVDPIEYRCKDEEARAEATRELLKRIVDHRMAAKSLSAPERDAIDNECTKVELWLRESSQLQESLPKNVDPVVWSHEIKKKEEELDMYLTFLP
;
A
#
# COMPACT_ATOMS: atom_id res chain seq x y z
N MET A 1 7.48 3.77 -15.22
CA MET A 1 7.70 3.66 -13.77
C MET A 1 6.37 3.97 -13.11
N SER A 2 5.81 3.01 -12.38
CA SER A 2 4.54 3.21 -11.67
C SER A 2 4.75 4.21 -10.54
N VAL A 3 3.80 5.13 -10.36
CA VAL A 3 3.83 6.17 -9.32
C VAL A 3 2.71 5.86 -8.35
N VAL A 4 3.06 5.39 -7.15
CA VAL A 4 2.10 4.85 -6.18
C VAL A 4 2.29 5.49 -4.81
N GLY A 5 1.19 5.93 -4.21
CA GLY A 5 1.09 6.37 -2.83
C GLY A 5 0.37 5.32 -1.99
N LEU A 6 0.97 4.95 -0.86
CA LEU A 6 0.46 3.92 0.03
C LEU A 6 0.15 4.53 1.39
N ASP A 7 -1.08 4.31 1.86
CA ASP A 7 -1.49 4.62 3.22
C ASP A 7 -1.71 3.33 4.02
N VAL A 8 -0.91 3.14 5.07
CA VAL A 8 -1.04 2.02 6.00
C VAL A 8 -1.63 2.54 7.31
N GLY A 9 -2.94 2.64 7.36
CA GLY A 9 -3.70 2.97 8.57
C GLY A 9 -3.66 1.85 9.61
N ASN A 10 -4.17 2.15 10.81
CA ASN A 10 -4.29 1.14 11.86
C ASN A 10 -5.49 0.20 11.65
N ASP A 11 -6.50 0.63 10.89
CA ASP A 11 -7.72 -0.14 10.58
C ASP A 11 -7.88 -0.43 9.09
N THR A 12 -7.49 0.53 8.25
CA THR A 12 -7.66 0.47 6.79
C THR A 12 -6.35 0.72 6.06
N LEU A 13 -6.28 0.19 4.85
CA LEU A 13 -5.22 0.36 3.87
C LEU A 13 -5.82 1.04 2.65
N VAL A 14 -5.09 1.99 2.06
CA VAL A 14 -5.49 2.68 0.84
C VAL A 14 -4.28 2.82 -0.08
N ALA A 15 -4.45 2.50 -1.35
CA ALA A 15 -3.46 2.75 -2.39
C ALA A 15 -4.01 3.76 -3.39
N ALA A 16 -3.14 4.63 -3.89
CA ALA A 16 -3.46 5.55 -4.97
C ALA A 16 -2.33 5.57 -6.00
N ALA A 17 -2.67 5.79 -7.27
CA ALA A 17 -1.70 5.85 -8.36
C ALA A 17 -1.88 7.11 -9.20
N ALA A 18 -0.77 7.62 -9.73
CA ALA A 18 -0.81 8.71 -10.70
C ALA A 18 -1.11 8.18 -12.12
N ARG A 19 -2.10 8.78 -12.78
CA ARG A 19 -2.48 8.54 -14.18
C ARG A 19 -2.40 9.83 -14.99
N GLN A 20 -2.53 9.74 -16.31
CA GLN A 20 -2.35 10.88 -17.24
C GLN A 20 -3.18 12.14 -16.91
N ARG A 21 -4.27 12.02 -16.14
CA ARG A 21 -5.17 13.13 -15.80
C ARG A 21 -5.29 13.42 -14.30
N GLY A 22 -4.50 12.78 -13.44
CA GLY A 22 -4.56 13.03 -12.00
C GLY A 22 -4.18 11.82 -11.15
N ILE A 23 -4.70 11.80 -9.92
CA ILE A 23 -4.52 10.70 -8.98
C ILE A 23 -5.83 9.95 -8.81
N ASP A 24 -5.76 8.63 -8.99
CA ASP A 24 -6.87 7.72 -8.77
C ASP A 24 -6.58 6.81 -7.58
N VAL A 25 -7.61 6.53 -6.79
CA VAL A 25 -7.55 5.57 -5.68
C VAL A 25 -7.90 4.20 -6.21
N LEU A 26 -7.11 3.22 -5.82
CA LEU A 26 -7.20 1.87 -6.35
C LEU A 26 -8.31 1.09 -5.65
N LEU A 27 -8.98 0.23 -6.41
CA LEU A 27 -10.06 -0.62 -5.90
C LEU A 27 -9.51 -2.02 -5.61
N ASN A 28 -9.89 -2.58 -4.46
CA ASN A 28 -9.60 -3.97 -4.12
C ASN A 28 -10.48 -4.97 -4.90
N ALA A 29 -10.25 -6.26 -4.69
CA ALA A 29 -11.02 -7.33 -5.33
C ALA A 29 -12.53 -7.28 -5.05
N GLU A 30 -12.96 -6.61 -3.96
CA GLU A 30 -14.37 -6.37 -3.63
C GLU A 30 -14.91 -5.04 -4.20
N SER A 31 -14.16 -4.38 -5.09
CA SER A 31 -14.45 -3.06 -5.65
C SER A 31 -14.57 -1.93 -4.61
N LYS A 32 -13.90 -2.06 -3.46
CA LYS A 32 -13.84 -1.02 -2.42
C LYS A 32 -12.52 -0.25 -2.49
N ARG A 33 -12.57 1.02 -2.07
CA ARG A 33 -11.41 1.93 -2.00
C ARG A 33 -10.55 1.76 -0.76
N GLU A 34 -11.09 1.12 0.27
CA GLU A 34 -10.43 0.83 1.53
C GLU A 34 -10.39 -0.69 1.71
N SER A 35 -9.23 -1.23 2.08
CA SER A 35 -9.07 -2.61 2.50
C SER A 35 -8.78 -2.67 4.00
N PRO A 36 -9.28 -3.65 4.76
CA PRO A 36 -8.91 -3.79 6.17
C PRO A 36 -7.40 -4.01 6.35
N ALA A 37 -6.80 -3.41 7.39
CA ALA A 37 -5.41 -3.61 7.78
C ALA A 37 -5.27 -4.88 8.64
N ALA A 38 -5.53 -6.04 8.03
CA ALA A 38 -5.65 -7.32 8.70
C ALA A 38 -4.89 -8.43 7.98
N VAL A 39 -4.19 -9.26 8.76
CA VAL A 39 -3.53 -10.50 8.33
C VAL A 39 -4.04 -11.65 9.18
N ALA A 40 -4.48 -12.74 8.56
CA ALA A 40 -4.81 -13.98 9.27
C ALA A 40 -4.14 -15.16 8.59
N PHE A 41 -4.08 -16.31 9.25
CA PHE A 41 -3.53 -17.53 8.68
C PHE A 41 -4.59 -18.63 8.77
N SER A 42 -4.94 -19.21 7.62
CA SER A 42 -5.70 -20.45 7.56
C SER A 42 -4.74 -21.64 7.66
N HIS A 43 -5.30 -22.86 7.56
CA HIS A 43 -4.49 -24.08 7.53
C HIS A 43 -3.55 -24.14 6.31
N SER A 44 -3.91 -23.53 5.17
CA SER A 44 -3.24 -23.72 3.87
C SER A 44 -2.56 -22.47 3.32
N ALA A 45 -3.04 -21.27 3.67
CA ALA A 45 -2.58 -20.00 3.14
C ALA A 45 -2.72 -18.87 4.16
N ARG A 46 -2.06 -17.76 3.88
CA ARG A 46 -2.32 -16.50 4.58
C ARG A 46 -3.53 -15.83 3.95
N LEU A 47 -4.31 -15.15 4.78
CA LEU A 47 -5.45 -14.32 4.39
C LEU A 47 -5.07 -12.86 4.64
N LEU A 48 -5.36 -12.00 3.67
CA LEU A 48 -5.03 -10.58 3.73
C LEU A 48 -6.28 -9.72 3.50
N GLY A 49 -6.32 -8.56 4.13
CA GLY A 49 -7.36 -7.57 3.90
C GLY A 49 -8.77 -8.04 4.26
N ALA A 50 -9.68 -7.98 3.29
CA ALA A 50 -11.07 -8.36 3.49
C ALA A 50 -11.23 -9.86 3.80
N HIS A 51 -10.40 -10.72 3.21
CA HIS A 51 -10.40 -12.16 3.51
C HIS A 51 -9.99 -12.44 4.95
N ALA A 52 -8.97 -11.74 5.46
CA ALA A 52 -8.55 -11.87 6.86
C ALA A 52 -9.66 -11.41 7.82
N SER A 53 -10.33 -10.30 7.51
CA SER A 53 -11.40 -9.75 8.33
C SER A 53 -12.66 -10.63 8.31
N GLY A 54 -13.01 -11.19 7.14
CA GLY A 54 -14.12 -12.13 7.01
C GLY A 54 -13.89 -13.44 7.78
N ALA A 55 -12.63 -13.86 7.91
CA ALA A 55 -12.25 -15.07 8.63
C ALA A 55 -12.16 -14.89 10.16
N ALA A 56 -12.41 -13.70 10.71
CA ALA A 56 -12.11 -13.37 12.11
C ALA A 56 -12.78 -14.27 13.17
N SER A 57 -13.89 -14.94 12.82
CA SER A 57 -14.58 -15.88 13.72
C SER A 57 -13.86 -17.23 13.87
N SER A 58 -13.05 -17.61 12.88
CA SER A 58 -12.32 -18.89 12.82
C SER A 58 -10.81 -18.67 12.98
N HIS A 59 -10.29 -17.57 12.45
CA HIS A 59 -8.88 -17.20 12.47
C HIS A 59 -8.75 -15.75 12.94
N ALA A 60 -8.29 -15.54 14.18
CA ALA A 60 -8.13 -14.20 14.74
C ALA A 60 -7.10 -13.39 13.91
N PRO A 61 -7.48 -12.22 13.36
CA PRO A 61 -6.58 -11.46 12.51
C PRO A 61 -5.60 -10.62 13.33
N PHE A 62 -4.33 -10.66 12.93
CA PHE A 62 -3.32 -9.66 13.30
C PHE A 62 -3.68 -8.34 12.64
N SER A 63 -4.10 -7.39 13.46
CA SER A 63 -4.55 -6.06 13.06
C SER A 63 -3.82 -5.01 13.88
N SER A 64 -4.10 -3.74 13.61
CA SER A 64 -3.47 -2.60 14.28
C SER A 64 -1.94 -2.52 14.11
N PRO A 65 -1.41 -2.52 12.87
CA PRO A 65 0.03 -2.55 12.62
C PRO A 65 0.78 -1.36 13.25
N LYS A 66 0.21 -0.14 13.20
CA LYS A 66 0.79 1.05 13.83
C LYS A 66 0.96 0.86 15.34
N ARG A 67 -0.03 0.23 16.00
CA ARG A 67 0.04 -0.07 17.44
C ARG A 67 1.04 -1.16 17.75
N LEU A 68 1.08 -2.25 16.99
CA LEU A 68 2.06 -3.34 17.20
C LEU A 68 3.50 -2.82 17.20
N LEU A 69 3.83 -1.87 16.31
CA LEU A 69 5.13 -1.19 16.29
C LEU A 69 5.38 -0.31 17.53
N LEU A 70 4.35 0.34 18.07
CA LEU A 70 4.47 1.09 19.33
C LEU A 70 4.65 0.13 20.52
N LEU A 71 3.94 -0.99 20.56
CA LEU A 71 4.04 -1.99 21.62
C LEU A 71 5.45 -2.61 21.67
N ALA A 72 6.06 -2.88 20.51
CA ALA A 72 7.43 -3.39 20.44
C ALA A 72 8.48 -2.44 21.06
N SER A 73 8.17 -1.14 21.14
CA SER A 73 9.07 -0.11 21.65
C SER A 73 8.82 0.31 23.09
N ARG A 74 7.77 -0.23 23.75
CA ARG A 74 7.31 0.19 25.08
C ARG A 74 7.48 -0.93 26.12
N PRO A 75 7.98 -0.64 27.33
CA PRO A 75 8.20 -1.65 28.37
C PRO A 75 6.92 -2.16 29.03
N VAL A 76 5.85 -1.34 29.10
CA VAL A 76 4.55 -1.73 29.69
C VAL A 76 3.42 -1.37 28.71
N PRO A 77 2.97 -2.32 27.87
CA PRO A 77 2.02 -2.01 26.82
C PRO A 77 0.56 -1.97 27.33
N ARG A 78 -0.05 -0.78 27.41
CA ARG A 78 -1.46 -0.57 27.84
C ARG A 78 -2.47 -1.42 27.06
N ASP A 79 -2.24 -1.62 25.77
CA ASP A 79 -3.21 -2.26 24.88
C ASP A 79 -3.08 -3.78 24.78
N LEU A 80 -2.05 -4.39 25.38
CA LEU A 80 -1.82 -5.83 25.29
C LEU A 80 -3.06 -6.66 25.68
N PRO A 81 -3.79 -6.34 26.77
CA PRO A 81 -4.99 -7.09 27.16
C PRO A 81 -6.18 -6.92 26.20
N ARG A 82 -6.13 -5.93 25.30
CA ARG A 82 -7.21 -5.61 24.36
C ARG A 82 -7.05 -6.32 23.02
N LEU A 83 -5.89 -6.91 22.75
CA LEU A 83 -5.64 -7.60 21.49
C LEU A 83 -6.33 -8.97 21.48
N PRO A 84 -6.97 -9.35 20.36
CA PRO A 84 -7.65 -10.64 20.24
C PRO A 84 -6.68 -11.82 20.00
N PHE A 85 -5.37 -11.57 20.05
CA PHE A 85 -4.32 -12.55 19.79
C PHE A 85 -3.17 -12.39 20.79
N PRO A 86 -2.47 -13.48 21.15
CA PRO A 86 -1.34 -13.42 22.06
C PRO A 86 -0.16 -12.72 21.40
N VAL A 87 0.51 -11.87 22.18
CA VAL A 87 1.71 -11.12 21.76
C VAL A 87 2.80 -11.31 22.80
N ASP A 88 3.98 -11.75 22.37
CA ASP A 88 5.18 -11.76 23.20
C ASP A 88 5.79 -10.36 23.26
N ALA A 89 5.39 -9.59 24.27
CA ALA A 89 5.88 -8.24 24.49
C ALA A 89 7.37 -8.20 24.83
N ALA A 90 7.90 -9.20 25.55
CA ALA A 90 9.32 -9.29 25.89
C ALA A 90 10.19 -9.58 24.65
N GLY A 91 9.65 -10.32 23.68
CA GLY A 91 10.26 -10.60 22.39
C GLY A 91 10.09 -9.52 21.32
N GLY A 92 9.78 -8.26 21.69
CA GLY A 92 9.58 -7.17 20.72
C GLY A 92 8.21 -7.21 20.03
N ALA A 93 7.16 -7.55 20.80
CA ALA A 93 5.79 -7.71 20.34
C ALA A 93 5.63 -8.74 19.19
N ARG A 94 6.33 -9.86 19.28
CA ARG A 94 6.20 -10.97 18.31
C ARG A 94 4.86 -11.68 18.47
N VAL A 95 4.28 -12.08 17.35
CA VAL A 95 3.10 -12.94 17.29
C VAL A 95 3.49 -14.31 16.77
N HIS A 96 2.81 -15.36 17.25
CA HIS A 96 3.05 -16.73 16.80
C HIS A 96 1.87 -17.22 15.98
N VAL A 97 2.16 -17.85 14.85
CA VAL A 97 1.16 -18.45 13.95
C VAL A 97 1.49 -19.89 13.69
N ASP A 98 0.47 -20.74 13.66
CA ASP A 98 0.59 -22.09 13.15
C ASP A 98 0.21 -22.07 11.67
N HIS A 99 1.16 -22.41 10.81
CA HIS A 99 0.99 -22.41 9.36
C HIS A 99 1.63 -23.66 8.76
N LEU A 100 0.84 -24.47 8.04
CA LEU A 100 1.28 -25.74 7.44
C LEU A 100 2.00 -26.67 8.44
N GLY A 101 1.47 -26.78 9.66
CA GLY A 101 2.02 -27.62 10.72
C GLY A 101 3.31 -27.09 11.36
N ARG A 102 3.73 -25.87 11.02
CA ARG A 102 4.90 -25.20 11.60
C ARG A 102 4.48 -23.97 12.39
N ARG A 103 5.12 -23.77 13.56
CA ARG A 103 4.95 -22.57 14.36
C ARG A 103 5.95 -21.52 13.91
N ILE A 104 5.46 -20.39 13.42
CA ILE A 104 6.26 -19.27 12.90
C ILE A 104 6.13 -18.09 13.87
N ALA A 105 7.24 -17.39 14.14
CA ALA A 105 7.23 -16.13 14.89
C ALA A 105 7.32 -14.96 13.91
N LEU A 106 6.37 -14.03 14.00
CA LEU A 106 6.31 -12.83 13.16
C LEU A 106 6.47 -11.59 14.03
N SER A 107 7.41 -10.71 13.67
CA SER A 107 7.50 -9.39 14.31
C SER A 107 6.46 -8.43 13.72
N PRO A 108 6.19 -7.28 14.36
CA PRO A 108 5.35 -6.24 13.78
C PRO A 108 5.83 -5.77 12.40
N THR A 109 7.15 -5.78 12.17
CA THR A 109 7.76 -5.47 10.86
C THR A 109 7.36 -6.49 9.80
N HIS A 110 7.29 -7.80 10.14
CA HIS A 110 6.80 -8.82 9.23
C HIS A 110 5.34 -8.55 8.87
N ILE A 111 4.46 -8.34 9.86
CA ILE A 111 3.04 -8.06 9.61
C ILE A 111 2.87 -6.81 8.72
N LEU A 112 3.63 -5.75 8.98
CA LEU A 112 3.63 -4.56 8.13
C LEU A 112 4.09 -4.88 6.70
N ALA A 113 5.11 -5.72 6.52
CA ALA A 113 5.57 -6.15 5.21
C ALA A 113 4.49 -6.91 4.43
N MET A 114 3.72 -7.78 5.09
CA MET A 114 2.61 -8.51 4.46
C MET A 114 1.52 -7.54 3.96
N LEU A 115 1.20 -6.50 4.73
CA LEU A 115 0.23 -5.47 4.34
C LEU A 115 0.75 -4.58 3.21
N LEU A 116 2.04 -4.26 3.20
CA LEU A 116 2.68 -3.54 2.10
C LEU A 116 2.77 -4.39 0.82
N ALA A 117 3.03 -5.69 0.93
CA ALA A 117 3.03 -6.63 -0.19
C ALA A 117 1.62 -6.76 -0.79
N TYR A 118 0.58 -6.78 0.05
CA TYR A 118 -0.82 -6.69 -0.40
C TYR A 118 -1.09 -5.41 -1.19
N LEU A 119 -0.67 -4.24 -0.69
CA LEU A 119 -0.86 -2.97 -1.39
C LEU A 119 -0.04 -2.88 -2.69
N ARG A 120 1.14 -3.49 -2.74
CA ARG A 120 1.92 -3.62 -3.98
C ARG A 120 1.16 -4.46 -4.99
N GLN A 121 0.69 -5.65 -4.61
CA GLN A 121 -0.06 -6.54 -5.51
C GLN A 121 -1.33 -5.86 -6.03
N LEU A 122 -2.07 -5.18 -5.15
CA LEU A 122 -3.23 -4.36 -5.52
C LEU A 122 -2.89 -3.32 -6.60
N ALA A 123 -1.75 -2.65 -6.47
CA ALA A 123 -1.30 -1.67 -7.45
C ALA A 123 -0.79 -2.29 -8.75
N GLU A 124 -0.16 -3.47 -8.69
CA GLU A 124 0.29 -4.22 -9.86
C GLU A 124 -0.88 -4.75 -10.69
N ASP A 125 -1.92 -5.26 -10.04
CA ASP A 125 -3.13 -5.77 -10.68
C ASP A 125 -3.90 -4.65 -11.41
N ASP A 126 -4.02 -3.48 -10.77
CA ASP A 126 -4.72 -2.33 -11.34
C ASP A 126 -3.94 -1.63 -12.47
N LEU A 127 -2.61 -1.58 -12.38
CA LEU A 127 -1.75 -0.92 -13.38
C LEU A 127 -1.30 -1.85 -14.50
N GLY A 128 -1.39 -3.18 -14.31
CA GLY A 128 -0.88 -4.19 -15.25
C GLY A 128 0.64 -4.14 -15.42
N ALA A 129 1.37 -3.59 -14.43
CA ALA A 129 2.82 -3.40 -14.49
C ALA A 129 3.46 -3.50 -13.09
N PRO A 130 4.72 -3.96 -12.98
CA PRO A 130 5.41 -4.08 -11.69
C PRO A 130 5.51 -2.73 -10.94
N VAL A 131 5.38 -2.78 -9.61
CA VAL A 131 5.47 -1.61 -8.73
C VAL A 131 6.63 -1.77 -7.76
N ALA A 132 7.64 -0.91 -7.89
CA ALA A 132 8.78 -0.87 -6.98
C ALA A 132 8.85 0.46 -6.21
N ASP A 133 8.85 1.59 -6.92
CA ASP A 133 8.98 2.91 -6.30
C ASP A 133 7.62 3.39 -5.75
N CYS A 134 7.62 3.87 -4.51
CA CYS A 134 6.40 4.36 -3.86
C CYS A 134 6.69 5.47 -2.83
N VAL A 135 5.65 6.15 -2.38
CA VAL A 135 5.68 6.96 -1.15
C VAL A 135 4.73 6.33 -0.16
N ILE A 136 5.20 6.14 1.08
CA ILE A 136 4.43 5.49 2.15
C ILE A 136 4.12 6.52 3.23
N SER A 137 2.87 6.57 3.68
CA SER A 137 2.44 7.41 4.81
C SER A 137 2.98 6.87 6.14
N VAL A 138 3.32 7.77 7.05
CA VAL A 138 3.71 7.44 8.42
C VAL A 138 3.18 8.50 9.39
N PRO A 139 2.73 8.12 10.60
CA PRO A 139 2.43 9.09 11.64
C PRO A 139 3.62 10.00 11.94
N CYS A 140 3.37 11.27 12.24
CA CYS A 140 4.44 12.23 12.52
C CYS A 140 5.31 11.77 13.70
N TYR A 141 4.69 11.21 14.73
CA TYR A 141 5.34 10.79 15.98
C TYR A 141 6.19 9.53 15.89
N LEU A 142 6.24 8.84 14.74
CA LEU A 142 7.07 7.64 14.62
C LEU A 142 8.54 7.95 14.86
N THR A 143 9.17 7.13 15.72
CA THR A 143 10.59 7.23 16.04
C THR A 143 11.49 6.75 14.92
N GLN A 144 12.80 6.97 15.08
CA GLN A 144 13.83 6.48 14.18
C GLN A 144 13.75 4.97 13.99
N ALA A 145 13.57 4.20 15.07
CA ALA A 145 13.41 2.74 15.01
C ALA A 145 12.16 2.33 14.21
N GLN A 146 11.03 2.99 14.46
CA GLN A 146 9.77 2.68 13.77
C GLN A 146 9.79 3.07 12.29
N ARG A 147 10.39 4.21 11.95
CA ARG A 147 10.60 4.62 10.55
C ARG A 147 11.51 3.64 9.79
N ARG A 148 12.52 3.08 10.46
CA ARG A 148 13.35 2.01 9.88
C ARG A 148 12.58 0.72 9.73
N ALA A 149 11.73 0.34 10.70
CA ALA A 149 10.84 -0.80 10.54
C ALA A 149 9.90 -0.65 9.33
N TYR A 150 9.41 0.56 9.02
CA TYR A 150 8.68 0.81 7.76
C TYR A 150 9.55 0.63 6.51
N ALA A 151 10.81 1.07 6.54
CA ALA A 151 11.75 0.89 5.44
C ALA A 151 12.11 -0.59 5.23
N ASP A 152 12.36 -1.32 6.31
CA ASP A 152 12.64 -2.76 6.30
C ASP A 152 11.41 -3.53 5.79
N ALA A 153 10.20 -3.21 6.29
CA ALA A 153 8.96 -3.81 5.81
C ALA A 153 8.72 -3.56 4.31
N ALA A 154 9.02 -2.34 3.83
CA ALA A 154 8.94 -2.04 2.41
C ALA A 154 9.95 -2.86 1.60
N ALA A 155 11.19 -3.00 2.07
CA ALA A 155 12.21 -3.83 1.43
C ALA A 155 11.80 -5.31 1.41
N VAL A 156 11.19 -5.84 2.46
CA VAL A 156 10.64 -7.21 2.51
C VAL A 156 9.51 -7.37 1.49
N ALA A 157 8.63 -6.37 1.38
CA ALA A 157 7.55 -6.32 0.39
C ALA A 157 8.03 -6.07 -1.05
N GLY A 158 9.34 -5.93 -1.29
CA GLY A 158 9.91 -5.61 -2.61
C GLY A 158 9.59 -4.19 -3.10
N LEU A 159 9.29 -3.27 -2.19
CA LEU A 159 9.08 -1.85 -2.45
C LEU A 159 10.32 -1.03 -2.09
N ARG A 160 10.51 0.08 -2.81
CA ARG A 160 11.53 1.09 -2.55
C ARG A 160 10.85 2.44 -2.26
N PRO A 161 10.73 2.82 -0.98
CA PRO A 161 10.15 4.10 -0.63
C PRO A 161 11.05 5.24 -1.13
N LEU A 162 10.51 6.15 -1.94
CA LEU A 162 11.13 7.42 -2.31
C LEU A 162 11.03 8.43 -1.16
N ARG A 163 9.99 8.31 -0.33
CA ARG A 163 9.78 9.11 0.88
C ARG A 163 8.87 8.35 1.85
N LEU A 164 9.20 8.44 3.14
CA LEU A 164 8.24 8.17 4.22
C LEU A 164 7.64 9.53 4.59
N MET A 165 6.37 9.75 4.22
CA MET A 165 5.73 11.06 4.30
C MET A 165 4.77 11.12 5.49
N HIS A 166 4.76 12.22 6.24
CA HIS A 166 3.80 12.36 7.34
C HIS A 166 2.36 12.38 6.83
N ASP A 167 1.45 11.71 7.54
CA ASP A 167 0.02 11.58 7.18
C ASP A 167 -0.61 12.97 6.87
N LEU A 168 -0.39 13.95 7.75
CA LEU A 168 -0.90 15.31 7.59
C LEU A 168 -0.18 16.12 6.50
N ALA A 169 1.12 15.86 6.26
CA ALA A 169 1.83 16.51 5.17
C ALA A 169 1.31 16.01 3.80
N ALA A 170 1.00 14.71 3.69
CA ALA A 170 0.38 14.12 2.51
C ALA A 170 -1.03 14.73 2.29
N THR A 171 -1.84 14.79 3.34
CA THR A 171 -3.17 15.41 3.31
C THR A 171 -3.10 16.87 2.85
N ALA A 172 -2.19 17.65 3.43
CA ALA A 172 -1.97 19.06 3.10
C ALA A 172 -1.48 19.26 1.65
N LEU A 173 -0.66 18.35 1.12
CA LEU A 173 -0.26 18.37 -0.29
C LEU A 173 -1.47 18.18 -1.22
N GLY A 174 -2.31 17.19 -0.91
CA GLY A 174 -3.56 16.95 -1.64
C GLY A 174 -4.54 18.13 -1.55
N TYR A 175 -4.53 18.87 -0.45
CA TYR A 175 -5.34 20.08 -0.26
C TYR A 175 -4.81 21.27 -1.07
N GLY A 176 -3.50 21.55 -0.98
CA GLY A 176 -2.91 22.77 -1.51
C GLY A 176 -2.67 22.76 -3.03
N LEU A 177 -2.22 21.62 -3.58
CA LEU A 177 -1.77 21.55 -4.98
C LEU A 177 -2.86 21.95 -6.00
N TYR A 178 -4.12 21.63 -5.70
CA TYR A 178 -5.26 21.87 -6.58
C TYR A 178 -5.94 23.22 -6.36
N ARG A 179 -5.51 24.00 -5.36
CA ARG A 179 -6.12 25.29 -5.03
C ARG A 179 -5.27 26.45 -5.56
N SER A 180 -5.92 27.41 -6.20
CA SER A 180 -5.28 28.61 -6.76
C SER A 180 -5.51 29.86 -5.93
N ASP A 181 -6.40 29.80 -4.94
CA ASP A 181 -6.76 30.90 -4.04
C ASP A 181 -5.81 31.05 -2.83
N LEU A 182 -4.97 30.05 -2.57
CA LEU A 182 -4.06 30.04 -1.42
C LEU A 182 -2.87 31.00 -1.64
N GLY A 183 -2.65 31.88 -0.66
CA GLY A 183 -1.49 32.78 -0.62
C GLY A 183 -1.54 33.98 -1.58
N VAL A 184 -2.70 34.27 -2.18
CA VAL A 184 -2.86 35.34 -3.18
C VAL A 184 -2.99 36.73 -2.55
N ALA A 185 -3.43 36.82 -1.29
CA ALA A 185 -3.72 38.08 -0.59
C ALA A 185 -2.49 38.76 0.05
N GLY A 186 -1.29 38.63 -0.55
CA GLY A 186 -0.07 39.31 -0.09
C GLY A 186 0.64 38.65 1.11
N GLY A 187 0.29 37.40 1.45
CA GLY A 187 0.94 36.61 2.50
C GLY A 187 0.47 35.15 2.50
N PRO A 188 1.15 34.27 3.25
CA PRO A 188 0.79 32.85 3.29
C PRO A 188 -0.59 32.63 3.91
N THR A 189 -1.31 31.62 3.40
CA THR A 189 -2.54 31.11 3.99
C THR A 189 -2.20 29.99 4.97
N PHE A 190 -2.57 30.16 6.22
CA PHE A 190 -2.39 29.19 7.29
C PHE A 190 -3.64 28.32 7.47
N VAL A 191 -3.45 27.00 7.41
CA VAL A 191 -4.51 26.02 7.62
C VAL A 191 -4.05 25.02 8.67
N ALA A 192 -4.93 24.72 9.63
CA ALA A 192 -4.71 23.65 10.59
C ALA A 192 -5.39 22.39 10.06
N PHE A 193 -4.66 21.28 10.01
CA PHE A 193 -5.22 19.97 9.73
C PHE A 193 -5.29 19.18 11.02
N VAL A 194 -6.43 18.57 11.30
CA VAL A 194 -6.64 17.71 12.46
C VAL A 194 -7.09 16.35 11.95
N ASP A 195 -6.29 15.33 12.18
CA ASP A 195 -6.60 13.93 11.86
C ASP A 195 -6.95 13.19 13.14
N VAL A 196 -8.21 12.77 13.27
CA VAL A 196 -8.61 11.81 14.31
C VAL A 196 -8.81 10.47 13.63
N GLY A 197 -7.74 9.67 13.60
CA GLY A 197 -7.70 8.36 12.96
C GLY A 197 -8.34 7.26 13.80
N HIS A 198 -8.04 6.01 13.48
CA HIS A 198 -8.51 4.87 14.26
C HIS A 198 -7.76 4.75 15.61
N SER A 199 -6.45 5.00 15.66
CA SER A 199 -5.60 4.75 16.84
C SER A 199 -4.91 5.97 17.44
N ASP A 200 -4.89 7.08 16.72
CA ASP A 200 -4.11 8.26 17.05
C ASP A 200 -4.81 9.53 16.55
N THR A 201 -4.46 10.64 17.19
CA THR A 201 -4.90 11.98 16.84
C THR A 201 -3.68 12.81 16.50
N GLN A 202 -3.64 13.41 15.32
CA GLN A 202 -2.56 14.26 14.85
C GLN A 202 -3.11 15.65 14.51
N ALA A 203 -2.31 16.69 14.74
CA ALA A 203 -2.62 18.06 14.35
C ALA A 203 -1.39 18.69 13.70
N GLY A 204 -1.59 19.48 12.66
CA GLY A 204 -0.50 20.14 11.95
C GLY A 204 -0.93 21.50 11.43
N VAL A 205 -0.05 22.50 11.57
CA VAL A 205 -0.29 23.83 11.02
C VAL A 205 0.57 24.00 9.78
N VAL A 206 -0.05 24.37 8.66
CA VAL A 206 0.62 24.47 7.36
C VAL A 206 0.41 25.85 6.78
N ALA A 207 1.51 26.45 6.29
CA ALA A 207 1.48 27.65 5.48
C ALA A 207 1.46 27.29 4.00
N PHE A 208 0.58 27.91 3.24
CA PHE A 208 0.48 27.78 1.79
C PHE A 208 0.76 29.12 1.11
N ASP A 209 1.53 29.06 0.03
CA ASP A 209 1.74 30.16 -0.90
C ASP A 209 1.65 29.63 -2.35
N PRO A 210 1.64 30.49 -3.40
CA PRO A 210 1.52 30.02 -4.78
C PRO A 210 2.65 29.07 -5.23
N SER A 211 3.79 29.06 -4.53
CA SER A 211 4.94 28.20 -4.84
C SER A 211 4.86 26.84 -4.16
N GLY A 212 4.12 26.69 -3.06
CA GLY A 212 4.08 25.43 -2.35
C GLY A 212 3.45 25.47 -0.96
N MET A 213 3.80 24.45 -0.17
CA MET A 213 3.40 24.31 1.23
C MET A 213 4.61 24.16 2.16
N LYS A 214 4.46 24.69 3.37
CA LYS A 214 5.42 24.56 4.46
C LYS A 214 4.69 24.13 5.72
N VAL A 215 4.96 22.91 6.19
CA VAL A 215 4.49 22.49 7.51
C VAL A 215 5.26 23.25 8.57
N LEU A 216 4.55 23.94 9.45
CA LEU A 216 5.16 24.76 10.50
C LEU A 216 5.37 23.96 11.79
N SER A 217 4.47 23.02 12.08
CA SER A 217 4.47 22.27 13.33
C SER A 217 3.62 21.01 13.24
N HIS A 218 3.88 20.09 14.18
CA HIS A 218 3.11 18.87 14.40
C HIS A 218 2.78 18.73 15.89
N GLY A 219 1.58 18.28 16.20
CA GLY A 219 1.12 17.87 17.51
C GLY A 219 0.42 16.51 17.41
N PHE A 220 0.46 15.70 18.46
CA PHE A 220 -0.14 14.37 18.41
C PHE A 220 -0.51 13.84 19.80
N ASP A 221 -1.44 12.89 19.79
CA ASP A 221 -1.69 11.89 20.84
C ASP A 221 -1.70 10.51 20.16
N ALA A 222 -0.66 9.71 20.41
CA ALA A 222 -0.46 8.41 19.76
C ALA A 222 -1.34 7.29 20.36
N ASP A 223 -2.10 7.60 21.40
CA ASP A 223 -2.93 6.69 22.19
C ASP A 223 -4.38 7.22 22.32
N LEU A 224 -4.86 7.88 21.26
CA LEU A 224 -6.21 8.46 21.17
C LEU A 224 -6.72 8.44 19.74
N GLY A 225 -7.62 7.53 19.42
CA GLY A 225 -8.34 7.52 18.14
C GLY A 225 -9.75 6.99 18.27
N GLY A 226 -10.40 6.74 17.13
CA GLY A 226 -11.75 6.19 17.06
C GLY A 226 -11.95 4.90 17.87
N ARG A 227 -10.90 4.09 18.06
CA ARG A 227 -10.92 2.86 18.88
C ARG A 227 -11.17 3.13 20.36
N ASP A 228 -10.68 4.25 20.88
CA ASP A 228 -10.83 4.56 22.31
C ASP A 228 -12.27 4.95 22.62
N PHE A 229 -12.94 5.58 21.66
CA PHE A 229 -14.39 5.80 21.69
C PHE A 229 -15.19 4.48 21.56
N ASP A 230 -14.70 3.53 20.77
CA ASP A 230 -15.30 2.19 20.69
C ASP A 230 -15.17 1.44 22.03
N GLU A 231 -14.04 1.58 22.74
CA GLU A 231 -13.85 0.97 24.05
C GLU A 231 -14.78 1.56 25.12
N VAL A 232 -15.11 2.85 25.07
CA VAL A 232 -16.12 3.42 25.98
C VAL A 232 -17.49 2.74 25.80
N LEU A 233 -17.88 2.47 24.55
CA LEU A 233 -19.11 1.71 24.28
C LEU A 233 -18.98 0.24 24.71
N PHE A 234 -17.83 -0.38 24.47
CA PHE A 234 -17.58 -1.76 24.87
C PHE A 234 -17.69 -1.92 26.38
N GLU A 235 -17.03 -1.06 27.17
CA GLU A 235 -17.07 -1.07 28.63
C GLU A 235 -18.51 -0.88 29.14
N HIS A 236 -19.24 0.08 28.58
CA HIS A 236 -20.66 0.32 28.89
C HIS A 236 -21.53 -0.92 28.64
N PHE A 237 -21.49 -1.49 27.44
CA PHE A 237 -22.33 -2.64 27.09
C PHE A 237 -21.86 -3.94 27.78
N ALA A 238 -20.57 -4.12 28.03
CA ALA A 238 -20.05 -5.27 28.76
C ALA A 238 -20.56 -5.27 30.20
N GLU A 239 -20.57 -4.11 30.87
CA GLU A 239 -21.18 -3.95 32.19
C GLU A 239 -22.69 -4.17 32.16
N GLU A 240 -23.40 -3.54 31.22
CA GLU A 240 -24.84 -3.71 31.06
C GLU A 240 -25.23 -5.19 30.83
N PHE A 241 -24.45 -5.92 30.03
CA PHE A 241 -24.73 -7.33 29.72
C PHE A 241 -24.32 -8.27 30.85
N ARG A 242 -23.26 -7.95 31.60
CA ARG A 242 -22.93 -8.63 32.85
C ARG A 242 -24.07 -8.52 33.84
N ASP A 243 -24.70 -7.36 33.94
CA ASP A 243 -25.77 -7.13 34.92
C ASP A 243 -27.11 -7.75 34.48
N ARG A 244 -27.50 -7.58 33.22
CA ARG A 244 -28.81 -8.05 32.72
C ARG A 244 -28.82 -9.51 32.27
N TYR A 245 -27.80 -9.96 31.56
CA TYR A 245 -27.75 -11.30 30.97
C TYR A 245 -26.85 -12.27 31.75
N LYS A 246 -26.14 -11.77 32.77
CA LYS A 246 -25.23 -12.56 33.62
C LYS A 246 -24.15 -13.29 32.80
N ILE A 247 -23.56 -12.59 31.83
CA ILE A 247 -22.46 -13.09 31.00
C ILE A 247 -21.20 -12.24 31.20
N ASP A 248 -20.03 -12.87 31.20
CA ASP A 248 -18.75 -12.18 31.22
C ASP A 248 -18.16 -12.10 29.81
N VAL A 249 -18.52 -11.05 29.08
CA VAL A 249 -18.03 -10.81 27.72
C VAL A 249 -16.52 -10.54 27.71
N VAL A 250 -15.99 -9.90 28.77
CA VAL A 250 -14.57 -9.50 28.85
C VAL A 250 -13.68 -10.73 28.99
N GLY A 251 -14.10 -11.72 29.77
CA GLY A 251 -13.39 -13.00 29.91
C GLY A 251 -13.40 -13.90 28.66
N ASN A 252 -14.22 -13.58 27.64
CA ASN A 252 -14.34 -14.38 26.43
C ASN A 252 -13.88 -13.62 25.17
N VAL A 253 -12.76 -14.04 24.59
CA VAL A 253 -12.13 -13.38 23.42
C VAL A 253 -13.10 -13.25 22.23
N LYS A 254 -13.84 -14.31 21.90
CA LYS A 254 -14.76 -14.32 20.75
C LYS A 254 -15.96 -13.40 20.98
N ALA A 255 -16.55 -13.43 22.17
CA ALA A 255 -17.64 -12.53 22.54
C ALA A 255 -17.16 -11.07 22.56
N SER A 256 -15.96 -10.82 23.10
CA SER A 256 -15.33 -9.50 23.12
C SER A 256 -15.14 -8.93 21.71
N MET A 257 -14.61 -9.71 20.78
CA MET A 257 -14.45 -9.29 19.38
C MET A 257 -15.79 -8.92 18.73
N ARG A 258 -16.82 -9.75 18.93
CA ARG A 258 -18.17 -9.51 18.38
C ARG A 258 -18.81 -8.25 18.98
N LEU A 259 -18.65 -8.03 20.29
CA LEU A 259 -19.16 -6.82 20.94
C LEU A 259 -18.43 -5.57 20.46
N ARG A 260 -17.10 -5.59 20.34
CA ARG A 260 -16.33 -4.45 19.77
C ARG A 260 -16.77 -4.09 18.36
N ALA A 261 -16.93 -5.10 17.49
CA ALA A 261 -17.43 -4.87 16.13
C ALA A 261 -18.85 -4.26 16.11
N ALA A 262 -19.72 -4.64 17.06
CA ALA A 262 -21.03 -4.04 17.21
C ALA A 262 -20.96 -2.60 17.78
N CYS A 263 -20.05 -2.32 18.70
CA CYS A 263 -19.80 -0.99 19.27
C CYS A 263 -19.28 -0.02 18.20
N GLU A 264 -18.36 -0.47 17.35
CA GLU A 264 -17.85 0.33 16.22
C GLU A 264 -18.98 0.72 15.25
N LYS A 265 -19.87 -0.22 14.94
CA LYS A 265 -21.10 0.05 14.16
C LYS A 265 -22.03 1.02 14.89
N ALA A 266 -22.24 0.85 16.20
CA ALA A 266 -23.07 1.75 16.99
C ALA A 266 -22.51 3.17 17.02
N LYS A 267 -21.20 3.37 17.19
CA LYS A 267 -20.53 4.67 17.09
C LYS A 267 -20.78 5.35 15.74
N LYS A 268 -20.67 4.60 14.63
CA LYS A 268 -21.00 5.11 13.29
C LYS A 268 -22.46 5.53 13.19
N VAL A 269 -23.40 4.75 13.72
CA VAL A 269 -24.83 5.09 13.77
C VAL A 269 -25.07 6.36 14.59
N LEU A 270 -24.44 6.49 15.77
CA LEU A 270 -24.53 7.67 16.65
C LEU A 270 -23.98 8.94 15.99
N SER A 271 -23.09 8.81 15.01
CA SER A 271 -22.54 9.96 14.28
C SER A 271 -23.59 10.62 13.38
N ALA A 272 -24.58 9.86 12.91
CA ALA A 272 -25.70 10.35 12.11
C ALA A 272 -27.01 10.49 12.91
N ASN A 273 -27.28 9.56 13.83
CA ASN A 273 -28.55 9.43 14.57
C ASN A 273 -28.39 9.74 16.06
N ALA A 274 -29.49 10.15 16.71
CA ALA A 274 -29.49 10.50 18.13
C ALA A 274 -29.36 9.30 19.07
N GLU A 275 -29.56 8.08 18.56
CA GLU A 275 -29.49 6.83 19.32
C GLU A 275 -29.01 5.69 18.44
N ALA A 276 -28.46 4.64 19.07
CA ALA A 276 -28.04 3.42 18.40
C ALA A 276 -28.43 2.19 19.24
N VAL A 277 -28.77 1.11 18.55
CA VAL A 277 -29.10 -0.19 19.16
C VAL A 277 -27.97 -1.17 18.84
N VAL A 278 -27.48 -1.84 19.87
CA VAL A 278 -26.57 -2.99 19.74
C VAL A 278 -27.41 -4.25 19.90
N ASN A 279 -27.48 -5.07 18.87
CA ASN A 279 -28.18 -6.36 18.91
C ASN A 279 -27.24 -7.45 18.41
N ILE A 280 -26.96 -8.46 19.25
CA ILE A 280 -26.05 -9.56 18.91
C ILE A 280 -26.69 -10.88 19.34
N GLU A 281 -26.95 -11.74 18.36
CA GLU A 281 -27.50 -13.07 18.57
C GLU A 281 -26.43 -14.04 19.07
N CYS A 282 -26.80 -14.93 19.99
CA CYS A 282 -25.92 -15.95 20.57
C CYS A 282 -24.54 -15.39 20.94
N LEU A 283 -24.46 -14.25 21.63
CA LEU A 283 -23.19 -13.60 21.94
C LEU A 283 -22.31 -14.53 22.77
N MET A 284 -22.89 -15.12 23.81
CA MET A 284 -22.27 -16.06 24.74
C MET A 284 -23.35 -16.89 25.43
N GLU A 285 -23.09 -18.17 25.71
CA GLU A 285 -24.04 -19.08 26.39
C GLU A 285 -25.44 -19.12 25.74
N GLU A 286 -25.51 -19.09 24.40
CA GLU A 286 -26.78 -19.08 23.64
C GLU A 286 -27.71 -17.89 23.97
N LYS A 287 -27.18 -16.85 24.63
CA LYS A 287 -27.95 -15.65 24.98
C LYS A 287 -27.85 -14.60 23.88
N ASP A 288 -29.00 -14.14 23.43
CA ASP A 288 -29.14 -12.95 22.62
C ASP A 288 -29.07 -11.71 23.50
N VAL A 289 -28.31 -10.71 23.08
CA VAL A 289 -28.15 -9.45 23.82
C VAL A 289 -28.64 -8.27 23.00
N ARG A 290 -29.34 -7.35 23.66
CA ARG A 290 -29.84 -6.11 23.06
C ARG A 290 -29.63 -4.93 23.99
N GLY A 291 -28.79 -3.98 23.60
CA GLY A 291 -28.54 -2.71 24.29
C GLY A 291 -28.94 -1.51 23.45
N MET A 292 -29.13 -0.36 24.08
CA MET A 292 -29.45 0.90 23.41
C MET A 292 -28.77 2.06 24.12
N ILE A 293 -28.17 2.97 23.36
CA ILE A 293 -27.51 4.16 23.91
C ILE A 293 -27.89 5.40 23.09
N ARG A 294 -28.05 6.53 23.78
CA ARG A 294 -28.25 7.85 23.17
C ARG A 294 -26.92 8.55 22.94
N ARG A 295 -26.83 9.37 21.89
CA ARG A 295 -25.66 10.17 21.56
C ARG A 295 -25.21 11.02 22.73
N GLU A 296 -26.14 11.68 23.41
CA GLU A 296 -25.82 12.54 24.55
C GLU A 296 -25.15 11.78 25.71
N ASP A 297 -25.57 10.55 25.97
CA ASP A 297 -25.02 9.73 27.04
C ASP A 297 -23.65 9.16 26.64
N PHE A 298 -23.50 8.72 25.39
CA PHE A 298 -22.20 8.34 24.83
C PHE A 298 -21.19 9.51 24.90
N GLU A 299 -21.58 10.70 24.48
CA GLU A 299 -20.71 11.88 24.49
C GLU A 299 -20.31 12.28 25.92
N LYS A 300 -21.19 12.10 26.92
CA LYS A 300 -20.85 12.29 28.34
C LYS A 300 -19.82 11.26 28.82
N LEU A 301 -19.98 10.00 28.45
CA LEU A 301 -19.03 8.94 28.79
C LEU A 301 -17.64 9.20 28.17
N CYS A 302 -17.59 9.89 27.01
CA CYS A 302 -16.35 10.23 26.32
C CYS A 302 -15.73 11.58 26.75
N ALA A 303 -16.18 12.22 27.82
CA ALA A 303 -15.74 13.58 28.20
C ALA A 303 -14.21 13.72 28.28
N GLU A 304 -13.51 12.78 28.95
CA GLU A 304 -12.05 12.80 29.08
C GLU A 304 -11.34 12.62 27.73
N LEU A 305 -11.87 11.78 26.84
CA LEU A 305 -11.31 11.60 25.49
C LEU A 305 -11.47 12.87 24.66
N LEU A 306 -12.62 13.53 24.75
CA LEU A 306 -12.91 14.78 24.03
C LEU A 306 -11.98 15.92 24.45
N GLU A 307 -11.64 16.02 25.74
CA GLU A 307 -10.66 16.99 26.23
C GLU A 307 -9.27 16.73 25.64
N ARG A 308 -8.83 15.46 25.60
CA ARG A 308 -7.53 15.06 25.05
C ARG A 308 -7.40 15.34 23.55
N VAL A 309 -8.48 15.30 22.77
CA VAL A 309 -8.45 15.61 21.32
C VAL A 309 -7.95 17.05 21.06
N VAL A 310 -8.14 17.97 22.00
CA VAL A 310 -7.73 19.37 21.85
C VAL A 310 -6.23 19.57 22.11
N GLU A 311 -5.59 18.70 22.90
CA GLU A 311 -4.18 18.87 23.30
C GLU A 311 -3.18 18.84 22.13
N PRO A 312 -3.28 17.91 21.15
CA PRO A 312 -2.48 17.96 19.93
C PRO A 312 -2.59 19.29 19.19
N CYS A 313 -3.80 19.86 19.14
CA CYS A 313 -4.08 21.13 18.46
C CYS A 313 -3.44 22.32 19.18
N LYS A 314 -3.51 22.34 20.52
CA LYS A 314 -2.83 23.35 21.35
C LYS A 314 -1.33 23.34 21.12
N ARG A 315 -0.73 22.15 21.12
CA ARG A 315 0.72 21.98 20.90
C ARG A 315 1.13 22.44 19.50
N ALA A 316 0.43 22.01 18.46
CA ALA A 316 0.71 22.43 17.09
C ALA A 316 0.59 23.96 16.93
N MET A 317 -0.48 24.57 17.45
CA MET A 317 -0.63 26.03 17.39
C MET A 317 0.49 26.77 18.13
N ALA A 318 0.88 26.31 19.33
CA ALA A 318 1.99 26.92 20.06
C ALA A 318 3.32 26.83 19.29
N ASP A 319 3.65 25.65 18.78
CA ASP A 319 4.90 25.39 18.06
C ASP A 319 4.96 26.11 16.71
N SER A 320 3.81 26.33 16.07
CA SER A 320 3.74 27.06 14.79
C SER A 320 4.15 28.52 14.89
N GLY A 321 4.12 29.11 16.09
CA GLY A 321 4.38 30.52 16.32
C GLY A 321 3.32 31.47 15.77
N ILE A 322 2.19 30.96 15.24
CA ILE A 322 1.09 31.77 14.74
C ILE A 322 -0.04 31.90 15.77
N GLY A 323 -0.69 33.07 15.80
CA GLY A 323 -1.89 33.29 16.60
C GLY A 323 -3.12 32.65 15.96
N LEU A 324 -4.10 32.23 16.78
CA LEU A 324 -5.38 31.68 16.30
C LEU A 324 -6.13 32.65 15.38
N ASP A 325 -5.94 33.96 15.55
CA ASP A 325 -6.51 35.01 14.72
C ASP A 325 -6.01 34.96 13.27
N LYS A 326 -4.76 34.56 13.06
CA LYS A 326 -4.13 34.46 11.73
C LYS A 326 -4.51 33.19 10.97
N LEU A 327 -5.05 32.19 11.65
CA LEU A 327 -5.48 30.94 11.03
C LEU A 327 -6.68 31.18 10.12
N GLN A 328 -6.65 30.72 8.87
CA GLN A 328 -7.75 30.96 7.91
C GLN A 328 -8.80 29.87 7.98
N SER A 329 -8.39 28.60 8.04
CA SER A 329 -9.30 27.46 8.13
C SER A 329 -8.72 26.31 8.95
N VAL A 330 -9.62 25.43 9.39
CA VAL A 330 -9.30 24.16 10.05
C VAL A 330 -9.92 23.07 9.20
N GLU A 331 -9.14 22.10 8.73
CA GLU A 331 -9.62 20.94 7.99
C GLU A 331 -9.57 19.70 8.88
N LEU A 332 -10.72 19.05 9.04
CA LEU A 332 -10.90 17.88 9.89
C LEU A 332 -10.95 16.60 9.05
N VAL A 333 -9.99 15.70 9.27
CA VAL A 333 -9.83 14.42 8.58
C VAL A 333 -9.76 13.25 9.56
N GLY A 334 -9.65 12.03 9.05
CA GLY A 334 -9.65 10.80 9.85
C GLY A 334 -11.04 10.25 10.13
N SER A 335 -11.14 8.92 10.26
CA SER A 335 -12.43 8.23 10.43
C SER A 335 -13.08 8.49 11.79
N GLY A 336 -12.29 8.66 12.84
CA GLY A 336 -12.73 8.97 14.20
C GLY A 336 -13.33 10.38 14.31
N SER A 337 -12.92 11.30 13.42
CA SER A 337 -13.41 12.68 13.43
C SER A 337 -14.91 12.82 13.17
N ARG A 338 -15.58 11.77 12.69
CA ARG A 338 -17.02 11.76 12.39
C ARG A 338 -17.90 11.87 13.64
N VAL A 339 -17.36 11.63 14.83
CA VAL A 339 -18.06 11.84 16.11
C VAL A 339 -18.41 13.34 16.26
N PRO A 340 -19.69 13.74 16.33
CA PRO A 340 -20.09 15.15 16.30
C PRO A 340 -19.48 16.01 17.42
N ALA A 341 -19.31 15.45 18.62
CA ALA A 341 -18.68 16.16 19.74
C ALA A 341 -17.24 16.63 19.45
N ILE A 342 -16.49 15.90 18.62
CA ILE A 342 -15.11 16.27 18.25
C ILE A 342 -15.11 17.60 17.50
N ALA A 343 -15.97 17.76 16.49
CA ALA A 343 -16.09 19.02 15.77
C ALA A 343 -16.45 20.19 16.71
N ARG A 344 -17.34 19.96 17.69
CA ARG A 344 -17.75 20.99 18.65
C ARG A 344 -16.61 21.43 19.59
N VAL A 345 -15.84 20.50 20.16
CA VAL A 345 -14.72 20.86 21.04
C VAL A 345 -13.60 21.55 20.28
N LEU A 346 -13.34 21.13 19.03
CA LEU A 346 -12.38 21.78 18.15
C LEU A 346 -12.86 23.18 17.74
N ALA A 347 -14.14 23.36 17.43
CA ALA A 347 -14.71 24.66 17.12
C ALA A 347 -14.56 25.64 18.30
N GLY A 348 -14.77 25.16 19.52
CA GLY A 348 -14.53 25.93 20.75
C GLY A 348 -13.08 26.38 20.91
N PHE A 349 -12.11 25.50 20.64
CA PHE A 349 -10.68 25.82 20.72
C PHE A 349 -10.22 26.78 19.62
N PHE A 350 -10.49 26.45 18.35
CA PHE A 350 -10.05 27.23 17.21
C PHE A 350 -10.86 28.53 17.00
N ARG A 351 -12.00 28.67 17.70
CA ARG A 351 -12.97 29.77 17.54
C ARG A 351 -13.48 29.87 16.09
N ARG A 352 -13.59 28.72 15.43
CA ARG A 352 -13.91 28.58 14.01
C ARG A 352 -14.42 27.18 13.75
N GLU A 353 -15.42 27.05 12.89
CA GLU A 353 -15.96 25.75 12.52
C GLU A 353 -14.94 24.96 11.67
N PRO A 354 -14.62 23.71 12.04
CA PRO A 354 -13.81 22.84 11.20
C PRO A 354 -14.54 22.45 9.90
N SER A 355 -13.82 22.58 8.80
CA SER A 355 -14.25 22.20 7.45
C SER A 355 -13.96 20.73 7.15
N ARG A 356 -14.72 20.17 6.21
CA ARG A 356 -14.51 18.82 5.66
C ARG A 356 -14.47 18.87 4.13
N THR A 357 -13.60 19.72 3.59
CA THR A 357 -13.50 19.90 2.12
C THR A 357 -12.71 18.79 1.43
N ILE A 358 -12.07 17.92 2.22
CA ILE A 358 -11.20 16.84 1.77
C ILE A 358 -11.93 15.50 1.95
N ASN A 359 -11.78 14.58 1.01
CA ASN A 359 -12.21 13.20 1.21
C ASN A 359 -11.32 12.51 2.26
N VAL A 360 -11.84 12.36 3.47
CA VAL A 360 -11.12 11.90 4.66
C VAL A 360 -10.56 10.48 4.53
N SER A 361 -11.20 9.60 3.75
CA SER A 361 -10.80 8.19 3.61
C SER A 361 -9.66 8.00 2.62
N GLU A 362 -9.39 8.98 1.76
CA GLU A 362 -8.48 8.80 0.61
C GLU A 362 -7.33 9.80 0.56
N CYS A 363 -7.42 10.86 1.38
CA CYS A 363 -6.56 12.03 1.26
C CYS A 363 -5.07 11.75 1.48
N VAL A 364 -4.73 10.88 2.43
CA VAL A 364 -3.35 10.51 2.74
C VAL A 364 -2.72 9.78 1.55
N ALA A 365 -3.33 8.68 1.08
CA ALA A 365 -2.83 7.92 -0.07
C ALA A 365 -2.71 8.77 -1.33
N ARG A 366 -3.70 9.63 -1.60
CA ARG A 366 -3.65 10.57 -2.73
C ARG A 366 -2.49 11.55 -2.62
N GLY A 367 -2.26 12.10 -1.44
CA GLY A 367 -1.11 12.97 -1.14
C GLY A 367 0.22 12.27 -1.34
N CYS A 368 0.33 11.02 -0.89
CA CYS A 368 1.50 10.19 -1.14
C CYS A 368 1.73 9.94 -2.64
N ALA A 369 0.67 9.67 -3.42
CA ALA A 369 0.80 9.45 -4.85
C ALA A 369 1.23 10.73 -5.59
N LEU A 370 0.73 11.90 -5.18
CA LEU A 370 1.20 13.20 -5.66
C LEU A 370 2.70 13.39 -5.36
N GLN A 371 3.11 13.14 -4.13
CA GLN A 371 4.52 13.25 -3.74
C GLN A 371 5.40 12.27 -4.53
N CYS A 372 4.90 11.06 -4.79
CA CYS A 372 5.60 10.07 -5.60
C CYS A 372 5.73 10.55 -7.05
N ALA A 373 4.72 11.23 -7.59
CA ALA A 373 4.76 11.80 -8.95
C ALA A 373 5.81 12.91 -9.04
N MET A 374 5.89 13.77 -8.02
CA MET A 374 6.87 14.86 -7.93
C MET A 374 8.31 14.36 -7.82
N LEU A 375 8.53 13.22 -7.18
CA LEU A 375 9.85 12.59 -7.04
C LEU A 375 10.23 11.71 -8.23
N SER A 376 9.27 11.38 -9.11
CA SER A 376 9.53 10.54 -10.27
C SER A 376 10.28 11.32 -11.36
N PRO A 377 11.37 10.77 -11.93
CA PRO A 377 12.06 11.41 -13.06
C PRO A 377 11.23 11.35 -14.35
N THR A 378 10.22 10.48 -14.41
CA THR A 378 9.41 10.24 -15.62
C THR A 378 8.11 11.04 -15.67
N PHE A 379 7.54 11.38 -14.51
CA PHE A 379 6.29 12.15 -14.44
C PHE A 379 6.60 13.63 -14.28
N ARG A 380 6.15 14.44 -15.24
CA ARG A 380 6.20 15.91 -15.12
C ARG A 380 4.92 16.39 -14.46
N VAL A 381 5.07 17.03 -13.31
CA VAL A 381 3.98 17.66 -12.55
C VAL A 381 4.22 19.16 -12.45
N ARG A 382 3.19 19.90 -12.04
CA ARG A 382 3.30 21.34 -11.75
C ARG A 382 4.39 21.57 -10.70
N GLU A 383 5.22 22.59 -10.90
CA GLU A 383 6.19 23.02 -9.88
C GLU A 383 5.45 23.43 -8.61
N TYR A 384 5.76 22.73 -7.52
CA TYR A 384 5.16 22.94 -6.21
C TYR A 384 6.16 22.49 -5.15
N GLU A 385 6.51 23.34 -4.18
CA GLU A 385 7.44 22.99 -3.11
C GLU A 385 6.71 22.31 -1.95
N VAL A 386 7.27 21.23 -1.42
CA VAL A 386 6.75 20.54 -0.22
C VAL A 386 7.83 20.51 0.83
N GLN A 387 7.73 21.41 1.81
CA GLN A 387 8.62 21.45 2.96
C GLN A 387 7.90 20.93 4.20
N ASP A 388 8.52 19.97 4.87
CA ASP A 388 8.05 19.36 6.11
C ASP A 388 9.07 19.58 7.22
N VAL A 389 8.70 19.28 8.46
CA VAL A 389 9.54 19.54 9.65
C VAL A 389 9.68 18.32 10.55
N ILE A 390 10.81 18.23 11.26
CA ILE A 390 11.04 17.14 12.21
C ILE A 390 10.19 17.35 13.49
N PRO A 391 9.47 16.31 13.97
CA PRO A 391 8.56 16.46 15.10
C PRO A 391 9.21 16.31 16.48
N ALA A 392 10.46 15.85 16.54
CA ALA A 392 11.22 15.68 17.78
C ALA A 392 12.69 16.07 17.60
N SER A 393 13.30 16.59 18.66
CA SER A 393 14.66 17.08 18.72
C SER A 393 15.64 15.90 18.89
N ILE A 394 16.66 15.85 18.03
CA ILE A 394 17.70 14.82 18.03
C ILE A 394 19.03 15.43 18.42
N GLY A 395 19.66 14.84 19.43
CA GLY A 395 20.97 15.18 19.95
C GLY A 395 22.02 14.12 19.67
N PHE A 396 23.27 14.52 19.86
CA PHE A 396 24.43 13.64 19.77
C PHE A 396 25.38 13.89 20.94
N CYS A 397 25.92 12.83 21.52
CA CYS A 397 26.97 12.90 22.54
C CYS A 397 28.13 11.97 22.19
N THR A 398 29.28 12.23 22.79
CA THR A 398 30.43 11.32 22.71
C THR A 398 30.60 10.56 24.02
N ASN A 399 31.45 9.55 24.03
CA ASN A 399 31.81 8.74 25.20
C ASN A 399 32.30 9.62 26.39
N GLU A 400 32.87 10.78 26.08
CA GLU A 400 33.40 11.75 27.06
C GLU A 400 32.38 12.79 27.53
N GLY A 401 31.13 12.71 27.05
CA GLY A 401 30.04 13.63 27.40
C GLY A 401 29.50 14.45 26.22
N PRO A 402 28.72 15.52 26.51
CA PRO A 402 28.06 16.33 25.49
C PRO A 402 29.07 17.04 24.59
N ILE A 403 28.70 17.25 23.33
CA ILE A 403 29.55 17.91 22.34
C ILE A 403 29.65 19.40 22.68
N SER A 404 30.81 19.84 23.19
CA SER A 404 31.07 21.20 23.66
C SER A 404 30.84 22.31 22.62
N ALA A 405 30.85 21.97 21.33
CA ALA A 405 30.55 22.89 20.23
C ALA A 405 29.06 23.23 20.07
N LEU A 406 28.17 22.54 20.79
CA LEU A 406 26.72 22.76 20.72
C LEU A 406 26.25 23.55 21.96
N THR A 407 25.57 24.68 21.73
CA THR A 407 24.93 25.47 22.81
C THR A 407 23.70 24.78 23.42
N SER A 408 23.15 23.79 22.71
CA SER A 408 22.08 22.90 23.16
C SER A 408 22.42 21.47 22.76
N ASN A 409 22.10 20.45 23.57
CA ASN A 409 22.33 19.05 23.20
C ASN A 409 21.60 18.63 21.89
N ALA A 410 20.61 19.40 21.43
CA ALA A 410 19.91 19.21 20.16
C ALA A 410 20.73 19.69 18.95
N LEU A 411 21.07 18.76 18.04
CA LEU A 411 21.67 19.06 16.74
C LEU A 411 20.60 19.36 15.68
N PHE A 412 19.52 18.58 15.69
CA PHE A 412 18.31 18.82 14.92
C PHE A 412 17.19 19.16 15.89
N ARG A 413 16.59 20.34 15.76
CA ARG A 413 15.53 20.78 16.69
C ARG A 413 14.16 20.46 16.12
N ARG A 414 13.21 20.14 16.98
CA ARG A 414 11.78 20.10 16.64
C ARG A 414 11.38 21.35 15.85
N GLY A 415 10.61 21.16 14.78
CA GLY A 415 10.21 22.22 13.85
C GLY A 415 11.26 22.58 12.79
N GLN A 416 12.44 21.95 12.79
CA GLN A 416 13.44 22.20 11.73
C GLN A 416 13.05 21.51 10.41
N PRO A 417 13.27 22.15 9.25
CA PRO A 417 12.95 21.58 7.94
C PRO A 417 13.66 20.26 7.62
N LEU A 418 12.95 19.41 6.88
CA LEU A 418 13.41 18.15 6.29
C LEU A 418 13.57 18.32 4.76
N PRO A 419 14.69 17.88 4.15
CA PRO A 419 15.88 17.31 4.76
C PRO A 419 16.83 18.38 5.33
N SER A 420 17.78 17.98 6.18
CA SER A 420 18.78 18.89 6.74
C SER A 420 20.15 18.22 6.90
N VAL A 421 21.22 19.00 6.77
CA VAL A 421 22.61 18.53 6.97
C VAL A 421 23.29 19.43 8.00
N LYS A 422 24.04 18.82 8.93
CA LYS A 422 24.86 19.52 9.93
C LYS A 422 26.28 18.95 9.91
N ILE A 423 27.27 19.83 9.99
CA ILE A 423 28.68 19.44 10.11
C ILE A 423 29.15 19.86 11.49
N ILE A 424 29.57 18.88 12.30
CA ILE A 424 30.20 19.11 13.60
C ILE A 424 31.70 18.93 13.47
N THR A 425 32.47 19.72 14.22
CA THR A 425 33.94 19.60 14.28
C THR A 425 34.33 19.21 15.70
N LEU A 426 35.04 18.09 15.84
CA LEU A 426 35.45 17.51 17.11
C LEU A 426 36.98 17.45 17.17
N HIS A 427 37.55 17.71 18.33
CA HIS A 427 38.99 17.55 18.57
C HIS A 427 39.23 16.16 19.14
N ARG A 428 39.75 15.24 18.31
CA ARG A 428 39.91 13.81 18.63
C ARG A 428 41.22 13.30 18.04
N ASN A 429 41.95 12.55 18.86
CA ASN A 429 43.26 12.01 18.49
C ASN A 429 43.23 10.52 18.11
N SER A 430 42.12 9.85 18.40
CA SER A 430 41.87 8.44 18.09
C SER A 430 40.40 8.21 17.79
N GLY A 431 40.07 6.98 17.37
CA GLY A 431 38.68 6.56 17.16
C GLY A 431 37.79 6.81 18.39
N PHE A 432 36.52 7.13 18.14
CA PHE A 432 35.53 7.47 19.16
C PHE A 432 34.12 7.06 18.73
N THR A 433 33.18 7.07 19.68
CA THR A 433 31.77 6.75 19.45
C THR A 433 30.93 8.02 19.54
N LEU A 434 29.91 8.10 18.69
CA LEU A 434 28.93 9.17 18.68
C LEU A 434 27.55 8.56 18.89
N ASP A 435 26.93 8.83 20.03
CA ASP A 435 25.60 8.29 20.38
C ASP A 435 24.53 9.30 20.02
N ALA A 436 23.49 8.84 19.31
CA ALA A 436 22.32 9.62 18.95
C ALA A 436 21.14 9.31 19.88
N PHE A 437 20.44 10.36 20.29
CA PHE A 437 19.30 10.25 21.20
C PHE A 437 18.28 11.38 20.97
N TYR A 438 17.06 11.16 21.43
CA TYR A 438 16.03 12.19 21.54
C TYR A 438 16.26 13.04 22.78
N VAL A 439 16.20 14.36 22.60
CA VAL A 439 16.61 15.33 23.63
C VAL A 439 15.54 15.48 24.72
N ASP A 440 14.27 15.42 24.35
CA ASP A 440 13.13 15.57 25.25
C ASP A 440 12.19 14.37 25.09
N GLU A 441 11.95 13.66 26.19
CA GLU A 441 11.04 12.52 26.25
C GLU A 441 9.57 12.92 26.04
N ASN A 442 9.20 14.17 26.35
CA ASN A 442 7.83 14.68 26.18
C ASN A 442 7.47 14.95 24.71
N GLU A 443 8.47 15.00 23.83
CA GLU A 443 8.28 15.09 22.39
C GLU A 443 7.98 13.72 21.75
N LEU A 444 8.07 12.63 22.52
CA LEU A 444 7.85 11.25 22.07
C LEU A 444 6.53 10.70 22.61
N PRO A 445 5.99 9.63 21.99
CA PRO A 445 4.91 8.87 22.60
C PRO A 445 5.32 8.35 23.99
N PRO A 446 4.42 8.37 25.00
CA PRO A 446 4.75 7.92 26.35
C PRO A 446 5.32 6.50 26.38
N GLY A 447 6.36 6.29 27.21
CA GLY A 447 7.02 5.00 27.39
C GLY A 447 7.97 4.59 26.27
N THR A 448 8.30 5.50 25.34
CA THR A 448 9.27 5.23 24.27
C THR A 448 10.70 5.51 24.74
N SER A 449 11.65 4.67 24.33
CA SER A 449 13.08 4.93 24.58
C SER A 449 13.58 6.17 23.84
N THR A 450 14.41 6.96 24.49
CA THR A 450 15.09 8.12 23.88
C THR A 450 16.31 7.73 23.07
N GLN A 451 16.83 6.50 23.21
CA GLN A 451 18.03 6.07 22.50
C GLN A 451 17.74 5.74 21.03
N ILE A 452 18.60 6.21 20.12
CA ILE A 452 18.45 5.97 18.67
C ILE A 452 19.48 4.96 18.17
N GLY A 453 20.75 5.12 18.54
CA GLY A 453 21.86 4.28 18.09
C GLY A 453 23.21 4.96 18.30
N SER A 454 24.28 4.26 17.95
CA SER A 454 25.66 4.72 18.06
C SER A 454 26.40 4.63 16.73
N PHE A 455 27.37 5.52 16.53
CA PHE A 455 28.21 5.58 15.35
C PHE A 455 29.67 5.52 15.78
N GLU A 456 30.38 4.46 15.44
CA GLU A 456 31.81 4.33 15.70
C GLU A 456 32.59 4.97 14.54
N ILE A 457 33.44 5.95 14.86
CA ILE A 457 34.22 6.71 13.89
C ILE A 457 35.69 6.36 14.07
N GLY A 458 36.29 5.72 13.07
CA GLY A 458 37.66 5.20 13.09
C GLY A 458 37.73 3.72 12.70
N PRO A 459 38.86 3.04 12.97
CA PRO A 459 40.01 3.50 13.74
C PRO A 459 40.88 4.52 12.99
N PHE A 460 41.51 5.44 13.72
CA PHE A 460 42.55 6.34 13.22
C PHE A 460 43.45 6.80 14.38
N GLN A 461 44.61 7.38 14.05
CA GLN A 461 45.49 8.01 15.01
C GLN A 461 45.98 9.34 14.43
N ALA A 462 45.75 10.42 15.18
CA ALA A 462 46.18 11.77 14.82
C ALA A 462 47.69 11.95 15.05
N HIS A 463 48.34 12.72 14.18
CA HIS A 463 49.77 13.04 14.31
C HIS A 463 50.01 14.35 15.07
N SER A 464 48.97 15.18 15.20
CA SER A 464 49.00 16.47 15.91
C SER A 464 47.91 16.57 16.97
N GLU A 465 48.21 17.19 18.12
CA GLU A 465 47.22 17.56 19.15
C GLU A 465 46.17 18.58 18.64
N LYS A 466 46.45 19.24 17.51
CA LYS A 466 45.51 20.18 16.86
C LYS A 466 44.55 19.51 15.87
N SER A 467 44.62 18.19 15.74
CA SER A 467 43.80 17.44 14.79
C SER A 467 42.31 17.63 15.04
N LYS A 468 41.56 17.74 13.96
CA LYS A 468 40.12 17.95 13.97
C LYS A 468 39.43 16.90 13.12
N VAL A 469 38.39 16.30 13.64
CA VAL A 469 37.49 15.42 12.89
C VAL A 469 36.24 16.21 12.53
N LYS A 470 35.98 16.37 11.23
CA LYS A 470 34.72 16.93 10.73
C LYS A 470 33.75 15.79 10.42
N VAL A 471 32.62 15.75 11.12
CA VAL A 471 31.57 14.75 10.94
C VAL A 471 30.36 15.40 10.29
N LYS A 472 29.93 14.88 9.14
CA LYS A 472 28.76 15.34 8.40
C LYS A 472 27.58 14.42 8.70
N ILE A 473 26.58 14.96 9.38
CA ILE A 473 25.38 14.25 9.81
C ILE A 473 24.21 14.73 8.94
N ARG A 474 23.50 13.79 8.33
CA ARG A 474 22.32 14.07 7.49
C ARG A 474 21.06 13.58 8.18
N LEU A 475 20.03 14.40 8.08
CA LEU A 475 18.63 14.05 8.28
C LEU A 475 17.96 14.04 6.90
N ASN A 476 17.58 12.87 6.41
CA ASN A 476 17.10 12.69 5.04
C ASN A 476 15.58 12.93 4.90
N LEU A 477 15.05 12.76 3.69
CA LEU A 477 13.63 12.97 3.37
C LEU A 477 12.67 11.97 4.06
N HIS A 478 13.16 10.83 4.55
CA HIS A 478 12.36 9.90 5.37
C HIS A 478 12.26 10.36 6.83
N GLY A 479 13.01 11.41 7.19
CA GLY A 479 13.22 11.82 8.57
C GLY A 479 14.21 10.92 9.30
N LEU A 480 15.07 10.17 8.61
CA LEU A 480 16.08 9.30 9.20
C LEU A 480 17.44 10.00 9.31
N ILE A 481 18.13 9.78 10.43
CA ILE A 481 19.50 10.25 10.62
C ILE A 481 20.53 9.24 10.11
N SER A 482 21.63 9.74 9.55
CA SER A 482 22.84 8.97 9.22
C SER A 482 24.09 9.85 9.29
N VAL A 483 25.25 9.21 9.45
CA VAL A 483 26.54 9.90 9.38
C VAL A 483 27.12 9.66 7.98
N GLU A 484 27.12 10.69 7.12
CA GLU A 484 27.50 10.53 5.71
C GLU A 484 29.01 10.41 5.51
N SER A 485 29.78 11.15 6.31
CA SER A 485 31.24 11.21 6.17
C SER A 485 31.88 11.72 7.45
N ALA A 486 33.02 11.17 7.80
CA ALA A 486 33.89 11.67 8.85
C ALA A 486 35.29 11.87 8.26
N VAL A 487 35.84 13.07 8.40
CA VAL A 487 37.14 13.43 7.79
C VAL A 487 38.07 13.95 8.88
N LEU A 488 39.19 13.27 9.09
CA LEU A 488 40.31 13.76 9.89
C LEU A 488 41.05 14.84 9.10
N ILE A 489 41.34 15.94 9.79
CA ILE A 489 42.10 17.06 9.29
C ILE A 489 43.28 17.26 10.23
N ASP A 490 44.47 16.99 9.72
CA ASP A 490 45.74 17.15 10.43
C ASP A 490 46.49 18.36 9.84
N GLU A 491 47.06 19.20 10.71
CA GLU A 491 47.95 20.27 10.28
C GLU A 491 49.36 19.67 10.19
N ASP A 492 49.84 19.41 8.97
CA ASP A 492 51.17 18.81 8.75
C ASP A 492 52.26 19.70 9.38
N GLN A 493 53.12 19.10 10.21
CA GLN A 493 54.39 19.69 10.69
C GLN A 493 55.58 19.27 9.81
N ARG A 494 55.37 18.95 8.53
CA ARG A 494 56.49 18.67 7.62
C ARG A 494 56.75 19.88 6.73
N ASP A 495 57.66 20.73 7.21
CA ASP A 495 58.74 21.32 6.40
C ASP A 495 59.70 22.12 7.29
N ALA A 496 60.65 21.41 7.88
CA ALA A 496 61.89 21.96 8.38
C ALA A 496 62.99 20.91 8.12
N ASN A 497 63.38 20.73 6.86
CA ASN A 497 64.73 20.31 6.43
C ASN A 497 64.78 19.97 4.92
N SER A 498 64.96 21.00 4.09
CA SER A 498 65.72 20.89 2.83
C SER A 498 66.11 22.29 2.35
N ALA A 499 67.17 22.83 2.95
CA ALA A 499 67.92 23.94 2.36
C ALA A 499 68.88 23.35 1.31
N ASP A 500 68.72 23.72 0.03
CA ASP A 500 69.79 24.33 -0.77
C ASP A 500 69.33 24.65 -2.21
N SER A 501 69.30 25.94 -2.54
CA SER A 501 70.00 26.56 -3.70
C SER A 501 69.41 27.94 -4.05
N MET A 502 70.27 28.95 -3.98
CA MET A 502 70.10 30.32 -4.51
C MET A 502 70.02 30.25 -6.06
N GLU A 503 69.43 31.18 -6.85
CA GLU A 503 69.63 32.62 -6.96
C GLU A 503 68.53 33.33 -7.82
N LEU A 504 68.26 34.61 -7.45
CA LEU A 504 68.07 35.87 -8.21
C LEU A 504 66.97 36.15 -9.28
N ASP A 505 66.23 37.24 -8.96
CA ASP A 505 65.72 38.38 -9.74
C ASP A 505 64.71 38.26 -10.90
N SER A 506 63.50 38.83 -10.72
CA SER A 506 63.15 40.22 -11.13
C SER A 506 61.62 40.48 -11.18
N ASN A 507 61.22 41.69 -10.75
CA ASN A 507 59.97 42.45 -10.94
C ASN A 507 58.69 41.77 -11.48
N ASP A 508 57.54 41.91 -10.80
CA ASP A 508 56.57 43.01 -11.03
C ASP A 508 55.31 42.90 -10.11
N ASN A 509 54.58 44.00 -9.98
CA ASN A 509 53.34 44.29 -9.25
C ASN A 509 52.32 43.15 -8.94
N MET A 510 51.77 43.16 -7.72
CA MET A 510 50.32 43.37 -7.41
C MET A 510 49.98 43.00 -5.96
N ASP A 511 49.24 43.89 -5.29
CA ASP A 511 48.58 43.66 -4.00
C ASP A 511 47.56 42.52 -4.11
N HIS A 512 47.94 41.32 -3.66
CA HIS A 512 47.02 40.28 -3.22
C HIS A 512 47.48 39.78 -1.85
N LYS A 513 46.69 40.07 -0.80
CA LYS A 513 46.73 39.29 0.44
C LYS A 513 46.21 37.88 0.15
N SER A 514 47.07 37.04 -0.42
CA SER A 514 46.89 35.59 -0.39
C SER A 514 47.12 35.11 1.03
N ARG A 515 46.04 34.68 1.68
CA ARG A 515 46.11 34.00 2.97
C ARG A 515 46.77 32.65 2.68
N ASN A 516 48.03 32.46 3.09
CA ASN A 516 48.73 31.18 3.01
C ASN A 516 47.87 30.08 3.67
N GLU A 517 47.17 29.27 2.89
CA GLU A 517 46.57 28.02 3.34
C GLU A 517 47.69 27.00 3.47
N ARG A 518 48.04 26.64 4.71
CA ARG A 518 49.02 25.58 4.99
C ARG A 518 48.52 24.26 4.39
N PRO A 519 49.40 23.37 3.91
CA PRO A 519 48.99 22.04 3.46
C PRO A 519 48.32 21.30 4.63
N MET A 520 47.06 20.88 4.44
CA MET A 520 46.26 20.16 5.43
C MET A 520 46.09 18.72 4.96
N HIS A 521 46.56 17.76 5.76
CA HIS A 521 46.34 16.35 5.47
C HIS A 521 44.87 16.00 5.77
N ARG A 522 44.17 15.40 4.81
CA ARG A 522 42.77 14.99 4.94
C ARG A 522 42.66 13.48 4.77
N GLN A 523 42.09 12.82 5.76
CA GLN A 523 41.88 11.37 5.74
C GLN A 523 40.40 11.07 6.00
N ASP A 524 39.76 10.34 5.09
CA ASP A 524 38.41 9.83 5.29
C ASP A 524 38.45 8.68 6.31
N LEU A 525 37.56 8.77 7.30
CA LEU A 525 37.45 7.83 8.40
C LEU A 525 36.34 6.82 8.13
N GLN A 526 36.58 5.57 8.51
CA GLN A 526 35.55 4.54 8.52
C GLN A 526 34.47 4.87 9.57
N ILE A 527 33.22 4.59 9.22
CA ILE A 527 32.06 4.75 10.09
C ILE A 527 31.36 3.40 10.19
N VAL A 528 31.11 2.93 11.42
CA VAL A 528 30.28 1.75 11.69
C VAL A 528 29.04 2.23 12.43
N GLU A 529 27.87 2.02 11.82
CA GLU A 529 26.59 2.42 12.40
C GLU A 529 25.96 1.24 13.15
N CYS A 530 25.61 1.45 14.42
CA CYS A 530 24.88 0.51 15.26
C CYS A 530 23.56 1.14 15.67
N ILE A 531 22.48 0.77 14.99
CA ILE A 531 21.17 1.41 15.16
C ILE A 531 20.20 0.44 15.81
N TYR A 532 19.49 0.90 16.84
CA TYR A 532 18.53 0.06 17.55
C TYR A 532 17.24 -0.16 16.74
N GLY A 533 16.73 -1.39 16.80
CA GLY A 533 15.44 -1.77 16.22
C GLY A 533 15.42 -1.98 14.70
N VAL A 534 16.58 -2.11 14.06
CA VAL A 534 16.72 -2.37 12.61
C VAL A 534 16.97 -3.85 12.38
N MET A 535 16.42 -4.41 11.31
CA MET A 535 16.78 -5.77 10.88
C MET A 535 18.22 -5.77 10.37
N SER A 536 19.02 -6.73 10.82
CA SER A 536 20.32 -6.98 10.20
C SER A 536 20.14 -7.35 8.73
N LYS A 537 21.20 -7.21 7.92
CA LYS A 537 21.16 -7.60 6.51
C LYS A 537 20.73 -9.06 6.32
N GLN A 538 21.13 -9.94 7.23
CA GLN A 538 20.76 -11.35 7.19
C GLN A 538 19.27 -11.53 7.53
N GLU A 539 18.79 -10.94 8.63
CA GLU A 539 17.37 -11.00 9.00
C GLU A 539 16.46 -10.42 7.90
N LEU A 540 16.90 -9.37 7.21
CA LEU A 540 16.16 -8.78 6.10
C LEU A 540 16.05 -9.74 4.91
N LEU A 541 17.13 -10.44 4.56
CA LEU A 541 17.13 -11.45 3.49
C LEU A 541 16.26 -12.65 3.85
N GLU A 542 16.35 -13.13 5.09
CA GLU A 542 15.50 -14.22 5.59
C GLU A 542 14.01 -13.83 5.55
N ALA A 543 13.68 -12.61 5.96
CA ALA A 543 12.31 -12.09 5.89
C ALA A 543 11.81 -11.93 4.45
N GLN A 544 12.67 -11.50 3.52
CA GLN A 544 12.35 -11.43 2.09
C GLN A 544 12.05 -12.81 1.51
N GLU A 545 12.87 -13.81 1.80
CA GLU A 545 12.66 -15.18 1.36
C GLU A 545 11.37 -15.76 1.94
N GLN A 546 11.13 -15.52 3.24
CA GLN A 546 9.93 -15.96 3.92
C GLN A 546 8.66 -15.34 3.30
N GLU A 547 8.65 -14.04 3.03
CA GLU A 547 7.52 -13.37 2.37
C GLU A 547 7.28 -13.91 0.96
N GLN A 548 8.34 -14.18 0.19
CA GLN A 548 8.21 -14.79 -1.13
C GLN A 548 7.62 -16.19 -1.08
N GLN A 549 8.03 -17.01 -0.10
CA GLN A 549 7.48 -18.35 0.12
C GLN A 549 6.00 -18.30 0.48
N LEU A 550 5.61 -17.41 1.40
CA LEU A 550 4.20 -17.20 1.76
C LEU A 550 3.38 -16.73 0.56
N ALA A 551 3.86 -15.74 -0.19
CA ALA A 551 3.16 -15.22 -1.37
C ALA A 551 3.02 -16.27 -2.50
N TYR A 552 4.03 -17.13 -2.68
CA TYR A 552 3.95 -18.23 -3.64
C TYR A 552 2.87 -19.25 -3.22
N GLN A 553 2.84 -19.61 -1.93
CA GLN A 553 1.84 -20.52 -1.39
C GLN A 553 0.43 -19.94 -1.51
N ASP A 554 0.26 -18.64 -1.19
CA ASP A 554 -1.02 -17.93 -1.33
C ASP A 554 -1.54 -18.03 -2.79
N LYS A 555 -0.68 -17.74 -3.77
CA LYS A 555 -1.01 -17.82 -5.21
C LYS A 555 -1.31 -19.24 -5.69
N LEU A 556 -0.62 -20.25 -5.15
CA LEU A 556 -0.86 -21.65 -5.49
C LEU A 556 -2.24 -22.10 -5.00
N VAL A 557 -2.61 -21.73 -3.78
CA VAL A 557 -3.94 -22.04 -3.22
C VAL A 557 -5.04 -21.32 -4.00
N GLU A 558 -4.84 -20.05 -4.34
CA GLU A 558 -5.79 -19.28 -5.14
C GLU A 558 -6.00 -19.88 -6.54
N ARG A 559 -4.92 -20.17 -7.28
CA ARG A 559 -5.00 -20.84 -8.59
C ARG A 559 -5.68 -22.21 -8.53
N THR A 560 -5.40 -22.98 -7.48
CA THR A 560 -6.05 -24.29 -7.28
C THR A 560 -7.56 -24.12 -7.12
N LYS A 561 -7.99 -23.16 -6.30
CA LYS A 561 -9.41 -22.82 -6.11
C LYS A 561 -10.07 -22.31 -7.39
N GLU A 562 -9.40 -21.43 -8.14
CA GLU A 562 -9.90 -20.96 -9.44
C GLU A 562 -10.08 -22.11 -10.43
N ARG A 563 -9.14 -23.05 -10.47
CA ARG A 563 -9.22 -24.21 -11.36
C ARG A 563 -10.37 -25.15 -10.97
N LYS A 564 -10.58 -25.39 -9.68
CA LYS A 564 -11.74 -26.13 -9.16
C LYS A 564 -13.04 -25.46 -9.57
N ASN A 565 -13.18 -24.15 -9.33
CA ASN A 565 -14.36 -23.38 -9.70
C ASN A 565 -14.60 -23.37 -11.22
N ALA A 566 -13.54 -23.33 -12.03
CA ALA A 566 -13.64 -23.38 -13.49
C ALA A 566 -14.14 -24.75 -13.96
N LEU A 567 -13.68 -25.84 -13.34
CA LEU A 567 -14.18 -27.19 -13.61
C LEU A 567 -15.66 -27.32 -13.23
N GLU A 568 -16.02 -26.90 -12.01
CA GLU A 568 -17.40 -26.91 -11.52
C GLU A 568 -18.33 -26.11 -12.42
N SER A 569 -17.93 -24.88 -12.78
CA SER A 569 -18.70 -24.03 -13.71
C SER A 569 -18.86 -24.66 -15.09
N TYR A 570 -17.79 -25.30 -15.61
CA TYR A 570 -17.83 -25.99 -16.90
C TYR A 570 -18.79 -27.19 -16.87
N VAL A 571 -18.88 -27.91 -15.75
CA VAL A 571 -19.83 -29.02 -15.60
C VAL A 571 -21.27 -28.52 -15.71
N TYR A 572 -21.62 -27.49 -14.93
CA TYR A 572 -22.98 -26.93 -14.95
C TYR A 572 -23.34 -26.28 -16.29
N ASP A 573 -22.43 -25.51 -16.89
CA ASP A 573 -22.66 -24.83 -18.18
C ASP A 573 -22.81 -25.85 -19.32
N THR A 574 -21.94 -26.86 -19.37
CA THR A 574 -22.03 -27.92 -20.39
C THR A 574 -23.32 -28.71 -20.27
N ARG A 575 -23.77 -29.04 -19.05
CA ARG A 575 -25.04 -29.75 -18.82
C ARG A 575 -26.23 -29.00 -19.41
N ASN A 576 -26.31 -27.69 -19.16
CA ASN A 576 -27.36 -26.84 -19.73
C ASN A 576 -27.28 -26.82 -21.27
N LYS A 577 -26.08 -26.58 -21.82
CA LYS A 577 -25.86 -26.58 -23.27
C LYS A 577 -26.22 -27.91 -23.93
N LEU A 578 -25.93 -29.04 -23.29
CA LEU A 578 -26.26 -30.38 -23.80
C LEU A 578 -27.77 -30.58 -23.97
N SER A 579 -28.56 -30.04 -23.04
CA SER A 579 -30.02 -30.14 -23.04
C SER A 579 -30.70 -29.18 -24.03
N GLU A 580 -30.05 -28.06 -24.34
CA GLU A 580 -30.56 -27.00 -25.21
C GLU A 580 -29.77 -26.92 -26.53
N ARG A 581 -28.71 -26.09 -26.53
CA ARG A 581 -27.98 -25.66 -27.74
C ARG A 581 -27.34 -26.83 -28.51
N TYR A 582 -26.76 -27.79 -27.81
CA TYR A 582 -26.04 -28.92 -28.40
C TYR A 582 -26.94 -30.11 -28.73
N ARG A 583 -28.21 -30.09 -28.33
CA ARG A 583 -29.14 -31.21 -28.47
C ARG A 583 -29.24 -31.73 -29.91
N GLY A 584 -29.23 -30.83 -30.89
CA GLY A 584 -29.30 -31.16 -32.32
C GLY A 584 -27.94 -31.50 -32.97
N PHE A 585 -26.82 -31.21 -32.29
CA PHE A 585 -25.45 -31.38 -32.81
C PHE A 585 -24.72 -32.57 -32.19
N ALA A 586 -25.37 -33.30 -31.30
CA ALA A 586 -24.85 -34.49 -30.65
C ALA A 586 -25.78 -35.69 -30.88
N THR A 587 -25.20 -36.86 -31.04
CA THR A 587 -25.91 -38.15 -31.06
C THR A 587 -26.40 -38.50 -29.67
N ASP A 588 -27.43 -39.35 -29.58
CA ASP A 588 -27.96 -39.81 -28.28
C ASP A 588 -26.87 -40.50 -27.45
N SER A 589 -25.97 -41.25 -28.09
CA SER A 589 -24.83 -41.92 -27.44
C SER A 589 -23.81 -40.92 -26.89
N GLU A 590 -23.41 -39.91 -27.67
CA GLU A 590 -22.48 -38.87 -27.21
C GLU A 590 -23.09 -38.07 -26.05
N ARG A 591 -24.39 -37.75 -26.11
CA ARG A 591 -25.07 -37.03 -25.01
C ARG A 591 -25.11 -37.87 -23.73
N GLU A 592 -25.39 -39.16 -23.84
CA GLU A 592 -25.39 -40.05 -22.68
C GLU A 592 -23.98 -40.17 -22.07
N GLU A 593 -22.96 -40.41 -22.90
CA GLU A 593 -21.57 -40.50 -22.45
C GLU A 593 -21.10 -39.21 -21.74
N ILE A 594 -21.37 -38.05 -22.33
CA ILE A 594 -21.04 -36.76 -21.73
C ILE A 594 -21.81 -36.57 -20.43
N SER A 595 -23.11 -36.87 -20.39
CA SER A 595 -23.93 -36.71 -19.18
C SER A 595 -23.41 -37.55 -18.02
N VAL A 596 -23.00 -38.79 -18.28
CA VAL A 596 -22.38 -39.68 -17.28
C VAL A 596 -21.06 -39.11 -16.78
N ASN A 597 -20.17 -38.66 -17.68
CA ASN A 597 -18.88 -38.08 -17.28
C ASN A 597 -19.05 -36.78 -16.48
N LEU A 598 -20.03 -35.94 -16.86
CA LEU A 598 -20.37 -34.73 -16.11
C LEU A 598 -20.86 -35.07 -14.70
N GLN A 599 -21.74 -36.06 -14.55
CA GLN A 599 -22.23 -36.51 -13.25
C GLN A 599 -21.09 -37.07 -12.39
N GLN A 600 -20.27 -37.96 -12.95
CA GLN A 600 -19.11 -38.53 -12.24
C GLN A 600 -18.11 -37.46 -11.80
N THR A 601 -17.90 -36.41 -12.60
CA THR A 601 -17.02 -35.31 -12.24
C THR A 601 -17.61 -34.44 -11.14
N GLU A 602 -18.91 -34.20 -11.16
CA GLU A 602 -19.64 -33.49 -10.10
C GLU A 602 -19.59 -34.27 -8.78
N ASP A 603 -19.91 -35.56 -8.81
CA ASP A 603 -19.87 -36.43 -7.63
C ASP A 603 -18.44 -36.45 -7.04
N TRP A 604 -17.43 -36.61 -7.91
CA TRP A 604 -16.03 -36.55 -7.50
C TRP A 604 -15.66 -35.20 -6.87
N LEU A 605 -16.12 -34.07 -7.40
CA LEU A 605 -15.82 -32.73 -6.86
C LEU A 605 -16.31 -32.54 -5.42
N TYR A 606 -17.43 -33.16 -5.03
CA TYR A 606 -18.03 -33.03 -3.70
C TYR A 606 -17.69 -34.17 -2.74
N GLU A 607 -17.00 -35.21 -3.23
CA GLU A 607 -16.54 -36.34 -2.42
C GLU A 607 -15.00 -36.34 -2.33
N GLU A 608 -14.33 -37.10 -3.19
CA GLU A 608 -12.88 -37.34 -3.10
C GLU A 608 -12.04 -36.15 -3.59
N GLY A 609 -12.60 -35.30 -4.44
CA GLY A 609 -11.93 -34.23 -5.16
C GLY A 609 -12.00 -32.86 -4.49
N ASP A 610 -12.42 -32.75 -3.22
CA ASP A 610 -12.61 -31.45 -2.57
C ASP A 610 -11.30 -30.67 -2.37
N ASP A 611 -10.20 -31.37 -2.07
CA ASP A 611 -8.88 -30.81 -1.72
C ASP A 611 -7.75 -31.35 -2.62
N GLU A 612 -7.99 -31.35 -3.94
CA GLU A 612 -7.04 -31.86 -4.94
C GLU A 612 -6.13 -30.78 -5.52
N THR A 613 -5.09 -31.21 -6.25
CA THR A 613 -4.11 -30.28 -6.83
C THR A 613 -4.62 -29.58 -8.10
N GLU A 614 -4.08 -28.40 -8.41
CA GLU A 614 -4.37 -27.67 -9.66
C GLU A 614 -4.23 -28.56 -10.91
N ALA A 615 -3.21 -29.43 -10.94
CA ALA A 615 -2.95 -30.33 -12.06
C ALA A 615 -4.08 -31.35 -12.26
N VAL A 616 -4.63 -31.88 -11.16
CA VAL A 616 -5.73 -32.86 -11.20
C VAL A 616 -7.01 -32.22 -11.71
N TYR A 617 -7.39 -31.04 -11.20
CA TYR A 617 -8.55 -30.30 -11.72
C TYR A 617 -8.39 -29.93 -13.20
N THR A 618 -7.17 -29.58 -13.61
CA THR A 618 -6.88 -29.26 -15.02
C THR A 618 -7.04 -30.50 -15.91
N SER A 619 -6.51 -31.66 -15.50
CA SER A 619 -6.67 -32.94 -16.23
C SER A 619 -8.14 -33.29 -16.42
N LYS A 620 -8.94 -33.22 -15.34
CA LYS A 620 -10.38 -33.49 -15.39
C LYS A 620 -11.11 -32.55 -16.35
N LEU A 621 -10.77 -31.26 -16.35
CA LEU A 621 -11.33 -30.30 -17.29
C LEU A 621 -10.98 -30.63 -18.74
N GLU A 622 -9.73 -31.02 -19.01
CA GLU A 622 -9.27 -31.40 -20.34
C GLU A 622 -9.92 -32.71 -20.83
N GLU A 623 -10.14 -33.68 -19.94
CA GLU A 623 -10.87 -34.92 -20.23
C GLU A 623 -12.30 -34.62 -20.68
N LEU A 624 -13.02 -33.75 -19.96
CA LEU A 624 -14.37 -33.34 -20.36
C LEU A 624 -14.39 -32.55 -21.67
N LYS A 625 -13.43 -31.65 -21.88
CA LYS A 625 -13.31 -30.89 -23.13
C LYS A 625 -13.10 -31.79 -24.33
N LYS A 626 -12.29 -32.84 -24.23
CA LYS A 626 -12.08 -33.80 -25.33
C LYS A 626 -13.39 -34.44 -25.83
N LEU A 627 -14.36 -34.66 -24.93
CA LEU A 627 -15.67 -35.21 -25.29
C LEU A 627 -16.62 -34.15 -25.88
N VAL A 628 -16.58 -32.93 -25.34
CA VAL A 628 -17.54 -31.86 -25.66
C VAL A 628 -17.10 -31.02 -26.88
N ASP A 629 -15.81 -30.78 -27.04
CA ASP A 629 -15.23 -29.91 -28.07
C ASP A 629 -15.71 -30.29 -29.49
N PRO A 630 -15.77 -31.58 -29.90
CA PRO A 630 -16.29 -31.93 -31.23
C PRO A 630 -17.72 -31.45 -31.47
N ILE A 631 -18.60 -31.55 -30.47
CA ILE A 631 -19.99 -31.09 -30.55
C ILE A 631 -20.05 -29.57 -30.56
N GLU A 632 -19.25 -28.92 -29.73
CA GLU A 632 -19.17 -27.46 -29.69
C GLU A 632 -18.64 -26.90 -31.02
N TYR A 633 -17.66 -27.55 -31.65
CA TYR A 633 -17.16 -27.19 -32.98
C TYR A 633 -18.25 -27.35 -34.04
N ARG A 634 -18.98 -28.49 -34.07
CA ARG A 634 -20.11 -28.68 -35.00
C ARG A 634 -21.16 -27.57 -34.83
N CYS A 635 -21.50 -27.24 -33.59
CA CYS A 635 -22.49 -26.22 -33.26
C CYS A 635 -22.06 -24.81 -33.71
N LYS A 636 -20.82 -24.40 -33.39
CA LYS A 636 -20.28 -23.10 -33.79
C LYS A 636 -20.09 -22.97 -35.30
N ASP A 637 -19.67 -24.07 -35.95
CA ASP A 637 -19.41 -24.06 -37.38
C ASP A 637 -20.69 -23.91 -38.20
N GLU A 638 -21.85 -24.38 -37.74
CA GLU A 638 -23.14 -24.14 -38.41
C GLU A 638 -23.41 -22.64 -38.64
N GLU A 639 -23.25 -21.82 -37.60
CA GLU A 639 -23.42 -20.37 -37.69
C GLU A 639 -22.31 -19.73 -38.54
N ALA A 640 -21.05 -20.15 -38.31
CA ALA A 640 -19.89 -19.60 -39.02
C ALA A 640 -19.90 -19.92 -40.52
N ARG A 641 -20.40 -21.09 -40.92
CA ARG A 641 -20.57 -21.48 -42.32
C ARG A 641 -21.63 -20.64 -43.00
N ALA A 642 -22.78 -20.45 -42.37
CA ALA A 642 -23.83 -19.61 -42.93
C ALA A 642 -23.36 -18.17 -43.20
N GLU A 643 -22.45 -17.64 -42.36
CA GLU A 643 -21.78 -16.36 -42.62
C GLU A 643 -20.74 -16.46 -43.74
N ALA A 644 -19.84 -17.45 -43.70
CA ALA A 644 -18.80 -17.63 -44.72
C ALA A 644 -19.41 -17.84 -46.13
N THR A 645 -20.49 -18.60 -46.25
CA THR A 645 -21.24 -18.78 -47.49
C THR A 645 -21.82 -17.45 -48.00
N ARG A 646 -22.38 -16.62 -47.10
CA ARG A 646 -22.93 -15.30 -47.49
C ARG A 646 -21.83 -14.36 -47.99
N GLU A 647 -20.69 -14.30 -47.30
CA GLU A 647 -19.58 -13.43 -47.73
C GLU A 647 -18.98 -13.92 -49.05
N LEU A 648 -18.75 -15.24 -49.21
CA LEU A 648 -18.26 -15.79 -50.48
C LEU A 648 -19.20 -15.47 -51.66
N LEU A 649 -20.52 -15.65 -51.49
CA LEU A 649 -21.50 -15.30 -52.52
C LEU A 649 -21.48 -13.80 -52.86
N LYS A 650 -21.35 -12.95 -51.85
CA LYS A 650 -21.21 -11.50 -52.04
C LYS A 650 -19.94 -11.16 -52.80
N ARG A 651 -18.80 -11.78 -52.46
CA ARG A 651 -17.52 -11.60 -53.17
C ARG A 651 -17.61 -12.01 -54.63
N ILE A 652 -18.26 -13.14 -54.93
CA ILE A 652 -18.52 -13.58 -56.30
C ILE A 652 -19.29 -12.50 -57.08
N VAL A 653 -20.31 -11.88 -56.48
CA VAL A 653 -21.08 -10.80 -57.11
C VAL A 653 -20.21 -9.56 -57.33
N ASP A 654 -19.42 -9.15 -56.33
CA ASP A 654 -18.54 -8.00 -56.41
C ASP A 654 -17.49 -8.16 -57.52
N HIS A 655 -16.89 -9.34 -57.64
CA HIS A 655 -15.92 -9.67 -58.69
C HIS A 655 -16.55 -9.67 -60.09
N ARG A 656 -17.74 -10.25 -60.25
CA ARG A 656 -18.50 -10.17 -61.51
C ARG A 656 -18.86 -8.73 -61.90
N MET A 657 -19.14 -7.88 -60.91
CA MET A 657 -19.41 -6.46 -61.14
C MET A 657 -18.15 -5.70 -61.56
N ALA A 658 -17.02 -5.94 -60.90
CA ALA A 658 -15.73 -5.35 -61.25
C ALA A 658 -15.24 -5.80 -62.64
N ALA A 659 -15.51 -7.05 -63.03
CA ALA A 659 -15.15 -7.60 -64.34
C ALA A 659 -15.88 -6.93 -65.52
N LYS A 660 -16.99 -6.21 -65.29
CA LYS A 660 -17.73 -5.50 -66.36
C LYS A 660 -16.86 -4.44 -67.05
N SER A 661 -15.93 -3.82 -66.33
CA SER A 661 -15.00 -2.81 -66.85
C SER A 661 -13.75 -3.39 -67.55
N LEU A 662 -13.54 -4.71 -67.54
CA LEU A 662 -12.37 -5.36 -68.14
C LEU A 662 -12.60 -5.79 -69.59
N SER A 663 -11.55 -6.26 -70.28
CA SER A 663 -11.66 -6.79 -71.63
C SER A 663 -12.52 -8.07 -71.68
N ALA A 664 -13.09 -8.40 -72.84
CA ALA A 664 -13.91 -9.61 -73.00
C ALA A 664 -13.22 -10.90 -72.51
N PRO A 665 -11.95 -11.20 -72.88
CA PRO A 665 -11.29 -12.42 -72.42
C PRO A 665 -11.01 -12.45 -70.91
N GLU A 666 -10.66 -11.31 -70.29
CA GLU A 666 -10.49 -11.20 -68.84
C GLU A 666 -11.84 -11.39 -68.12
N ARG A 667 -12.90 -10.75 -68.61
CA ARG A 667 -14.25 -10.90 -68.06
C ARG A 667 -14.73 -12.34 -68.10
N ASP A 668 -14.52 -13.02 -69.22
CA ASP A 668 -14.92 -14.42 -69.39
C ASP A 668 -14.09 -15.35 -68.49
N ALA A 669 -12.81 -15.06 -68.26
CA ALA A 669 -11.97 -15.81 -67.32
C ALA A 669 -12.46 -15.66 -65.86
N ILE A 670 -12.78 -14.43 -65.44
CA ILE A 670 -13.33 -14.14 -64.10
C ILE A 670 -14.69 -14.81 -63.92
N ASP A 671 -15.58 -14.71 -64.90
CA ASP A 671 -16.93 -15.28 -64.79
C ASP A 671 -16.91 -16.81 -64.78
N ASN A 672 -15.99 -17.44 -65.53
CA ASN A 672 -15.76 -18.88 -65.48
C ASN A 672 -15.29 -19.33 -64.10
N GLU A 673 -14.32 -18.64 -63.49
CA GLU A 673 -13.82 -19.02 -62.17
C GLU A 673 -14.85 -18.77 -61.06
N CYS A 674 -15.55 -17.64 -61.11
CA CYS A 674 -16.69 -17.35 -60.23
C CYS A 674 -17.76 -18.45 -60.32
N THR A 675 -18.08 -18.90 -61.54
CA THR A 675 -19.07 -19.97 -61.77
C THR A 675 -18.60 -21.32 -61.22
N LYS A 676 -17.31 -21.65 -61.31
CA LYS A 676 -16.76 -22.87 -60.70
C LYS A 676 -16.87 -22.85 -59.18
N VAL A 677 -16.51 -21.73 -58.54
CA VAL A 677 -16.58 -21.60 -57.08
C VAL A 677 -18.03 -21.60 -56.60
N GLU A 678 -18.94 -20.96 -57.32
CA GLU A 678 -20.38 -20.98 -57.04
C GLU A 678 -20.98 -22.39 -57.18
N LEU A 679 -20.59 -23.15 -58.22
CA LEU A 679 -20.98 -24.55 -58.39
C LEU A 679 -20.47 -25.42 -57.24
N TRP A 680 -19.19 -25.31 -56.89
CA TRP A 680 -18.60 -26.02 -55.76
C TRP A 680 -19.36 -25.72 -54.46
N LEU A 681 -19.60 -24.44 -54.17
CA LEU A 681 -20.31 -24.03 -52.95
C LEU A 681 -21.73 -24.59 -52.92
N ARG A 682 -22.43 -24.60 -54.07
CA ARG A 682 -23.79 -25.14 -54.19
C ARG A 682 -23.82 -26.65 -54.01
N GLU A 683 -22.90 -27.39 -54.62
CA GLU A 683 -22.79 -28.85 -54.45
C GLU A 683 -22.46 -29.21 -53.00
N SER A 684 -21.49 -28.53 -52.40
CA SER A 684 -21.13 -28.72 -50.99
C SER A 684 -22.29 -28.40 -50.04
N SER A 685 -23.04 -27.32 -50.31
CA SER A 685 -24.21 -26.94 -49.50
C SER A 685 -25.33 -27.98 -49.60
N GLN A 686 -25.61 -28.50 -50.80
CA GLN A 686 -26.62 -29.55 -50.98
C GLN A 686 -26.24 -30.86 -50.28
N LEU A 687 -24.97 -31.26 -50.37
CA LEU A 687 -24.47 -32.41 -49.63
C LEU A 687 -24.60 -32.21 -48.13
N GLN A 688 -24.31 -31.00 -47.64
CA GLN A 688 -24.43 -30.67 -46.23
C GLN A 688 -25.87 -30.69 -45.72
N GLU A 689 -26.83 -30.15 -46.48
CA GLU A 689 -28.26 -30.15 -46.14
C GLU A 689 -28.85 -31.57 -46.07
N SER A 690 -28.22 -32.53 -46.74
CA SER A 690 -28.64 -33.94 -46.71
C SER A 690 -28.21 -34.70 -45.46
N LEU A 691 -27.29 -34.14 -44.67
CA LEU A 691 -26.73 -34.79 -43.48
C LEU A 691 -27.34 -34.26 -42.18
N PRO A 692 -27.52 -35.12 -41.16
CA PRO A 692 -27.85 -34.69 -39.80
C PRO A 692 -26.80 -33.72 -39.22
N LYS A 693 -27.26 -32.79 -38.38
CA LYS A 693 -26.39 -31.79 -37.71
C LYS A 693 -25.42 -32.38 -36.67
N ASN A 694 -25.62 -33.64 -36.28
CA ASN A 694 -24.80 -34.38 -35.33
C ASN A 694 -23.73 -35.24 -36.03
N VAL A 695 -23.33 -34.86 -37.25
CA VAL A 695 -22.21 -35.43 -37.98
C VAL A 695 -21.30 -34.27 -38.37
N ASP A 696 -20.01 -34.55 -38.52
CA ASP A 696 -19.05 -33.54 -38.94
C ASP A 696 -19.45 -32.93 -40.31
N PRO A 697 -19.37 -31.60 -40.46
CA PRO A 697 -19.53 -30.91 -41.72
C PRO A 697 -18.79 -31.54 -42.90
N VAL A 698 -19.44 -31.61 -44.06
CA VAL A 698 -18.80 -31.98 -45.34
C VAL A 698 -17.80 -30.93 -45.78
N VAL A 699 -18.14 -29.67 -45.49
CA VAL A 699 -17.30 -28.50 -45.69
C VAL A 699 -17.41 -27.64 -44.46
N TRP A 700 -16.25 -27.31 -43.88
CA TRP A 700 -16.11 -26.44 -42.72
C TRP A 700 -16.04 -24.98 -43.14
N SER A 701 -16.39 -24.06 -42.23
CA SER A 701 -16.34 -22.62 -42.50
C SER A 701 -14.95 -22.11 -42.92
N HIS A 702 -13.89 -22.70 -42.38
CA HIS A 702 -12.51 -22.34 -42.73
C HIS A 702 -12.14 -22.77 -44.17
N GLU A 703 -12.74 -23.84 -44.69
CA GLU A 703 -12.53 -24.29 -46.06
C GLU A 703 -13.26 -23.37 -47.06
N ILE A 704 -14.44 -22.86 -46.69
CA ILE A 704 -15.16 -21.85 -47.49
C ILE A 704 -14.35 -20.55 -47.55
N LYS A 705 -13.81 -20.09 -46.41
CA LYS A 705 -12.94 -18.91 -46.37
C LYS A 705 -11.66 -19.10 -47.18
N LYS A 706 -11.05 -20.29 -47.12
CA LYS A 706 -9.90 -20.60 -47.96
C LYS A 706 -10.25 -20.54 -49.45
N LYS A 707 -11.45 -21.00 -49.83
CA LYS A 707 -11.94 -20.88 -51.21
C LYS A 707 -12.18 -19.43 -51.65
N GLU A 708 -12.65 -18.59 -50.73
CA GLU A 708 -12.75 -17.14 -50.94
C GLU A 708 -11.36 -16.52 -51.20
N GLU A 709 -10.36 -16.83 -50.37
CA GLU A 709 -8.98 -16.35 -50.54
C GLU A 709 -8.35 -16.84 -51.85
N GLU A 710 -8.57 -18.10 -52.22
CA GLU A 710 -8.12 -18.67 -53.50
C GLU A 710 -8.73 -17.92 -54.70
N LEU A 711 -10.02 -17.56 -54.62
CA LEU A 711 -10.71 -16.77 -55.65
C LEU A 711 -10.13 -15.35 -55.72
N ASP A 712 -9.99 -14.67 -54.59
CA ASP A 712 -9.41 -13.31 -54.53
C ASP A 712 -7.99 -13.29 -55.11
N MET A 713 -7.17 -14.29 -54.77
CA MET A 713 -5.81 -14.43 -55.28
C MET A 713 -5.81 -14.66 -56.80
N TYR A 714 -6.62 -15.58 -57.30
CA TYR A 714 -6.74 -15.84 -58.74
C TYR A 714 -7.09 -14.56 -59.53
N LEU A 715 -7.97 -13.74 -58.97
CA LEU A 715 -8.44 -12.51 -59.57
C LEU A 715 -7.44 -11.34 -59.46
N THR A 716 -6.54 -11.37 -58.48
CA THR A 716 -5.46 -10.38 -58.31
C THR A 716 -4.28 -10.64 -59.25
N PHE A 717 -4.08 -11.88 -59.69
CA PHE A 717 -2.98 -12.30 -60.56
C PHE A 717 -3.38 -12.52 -62.03
N LEU A 718 -4.61 -12.18 -62.41
CA LEU A 718 -5.00 -12.04 -63.81
C LEU A 718 -4.25 -10.83 -64.42
N PRO A 719 -3.47 -11.01 -65.50
CA PRO A 719 -2.63 -9.98 -66.09
C PRO A 719 -3.40 -8.82 -66.71
#